data_AF-A0A3E3IEH3-F1
#
_entry.id   AF-A0A3E3IEH3-F1
#
_cell.length_a   1.000
_cell.length_b   1.000
_cell.length_c   1.000
_cell.angle_alpha   90.00
_cell.angle_beta   90.00
_cell.angle_gamma   90.00
#
_symmetry.space_group_name_H-M   'P 1'
#
loop_
_entity.id
_entity.type
_entity.pdbx_description
1 polymer ?
#
loop_
_entity_poly.entity_id
_entity_poly.type
_entity_poly.pdbx_seq_one_letter_code
_entity_poly.pdbx_strand_id
1 'polypeptide(L)'
;MGKQYYLTNGSCRFQVKNGILYSAGAVRDAAQTEYINETRGFGSLSLAYVFRGEQAGWEPLKTKKLTDEGVQRQGRKLSYRCHAENECLSVDVSYVLDKDTLHEKITVTNLTREPVELEDFGISLSCHTDFGWGKDASGEVLGHHFVAGHGSHSTFSRCDGTGPVFTAMPAPGSQWIFYDCPEEAGKQVQEKDTVIVYPLNARIGRQKQEMGAKLRIPYQGHTLEGKESWETACDFFFAADYEDCKKELTARGQVQAESIPGYTVPRDLQVSLCLTAGMPVTVMADREDVEITFLRSEGSHHFYQLSFSGLGERDIRIAYGEYSTHLYYFITEPIGTLLEKRAAFLARHQVKEEDKWYRGLFTEWNNETGVELSPDNYDKIRGWRIYEVTCDDPGLSKPAFLSTKQTVAPVQEQVDALEDYIACFVWGGLQQTEEEPYPYAIYGIPDWYTLRNSRKKGNSGRTHLWRIYDYPHIALLYFNMYETARLYPEITTRLSGKTYLYRAYRTALAMFQVPEELDGWSALKTGLYNELVIPQIIEALQREGYSFESDRLGGYWRRKAAWFVQECKDIFGSEYPFDTTGFESTHILAKEALRQASFEREDNIFGKEISYEKAAIFMENQISCNVACRGLLEPAYFWYGSDYRGNNMHYTLSYMSQMGGWALLDYACYYAKEPFEILRLAYGSILSSWALLNSGDEKSGYGWWFPGKENDGCACGGFEPLYGHRTWLEQPCLGGAWYYSCEIDLGFCGGVRGASVILAEDPLFGMTAYGAGLCRKEEGWILHGRDGVGRRFHYIGKQGKIHVELEGVRLEPEESIYMEDGCRRLELRFTGQGTEGNIKILTEELGDYLVEGSGALIREGEAFACRPEGGRLSLVRKQ
;
A
#
# COMPACT_ATOMS: atom_id res chain seq x y z
N MET A 1 -35.80 20.59 -14.84
CA MET A 1 -34.58 20.85 -14.04
C MET A 1 -35.03 21.44 -12.72
N GLY A 2 -34.75 20.79 -11.59
CA GLY A 2 -35.12 21.27 -10.25
C GLY A 2 -34.29 22.46 -9.80
N LYS A 3 -34.79 23.21 -8.80
CA LYS A 3 -34.07 24.35 -8.20
C LYS A 3 -32.85 23.85 -7.43
N GLN A 4 -31.76 24.64 -7.45
CA GLN A 4 -30.57 24.41 -6.63
C GLN A 4 -30.62 25.29 -5.39
N TYR A 5 -30.21 24.73 -4.26
CA TYR A 5 -30.18 25.41 -2.98
C TYR A 5 -28.81 25.31 -2.33
N TYR A 6 -28.47 26.29 -1.50
CA TYR A 6 -27.17 26.39 -0.85
C TYR A 6 -27.32 26.35 0.67
N LEU A 7 -26.58 25.46 1.33
CA LEU A 7 -26.37 25.46 2.77
C LEU A 7 -24.93 25.90 3.02
N THR A 8 -24.74 27.19 3.29
CA THR A 8 -23.42 27.80 3.39
C THR A 8 -23.31 28.66 4.63
N ASN A 9 -22.16 28.60 5.28
CA ASN A 9 -21.79 29.50 6.37
C ASN A 9 -20.31 29.90 6.29
N GLY A 10 -19.70 30.32 7.41
CA GLY A 10 -18.31 30.78 7.42
C GLY A 10 -17.25 29.68 7.36
N SER A 11 -17.63 28.41 7.44
CA SER A 11 -16.70 27.26 7.43
C SER A 11 -16.87 26.39 6.18
N CYS A 12 -18.09 26.13 5.74
CA CYS A 12 -18.39 25.19 4.65
C CYS A 12 -19.46 25.71 3.69
N ARG A 13 -19.44 25.18 2.46
CA ARG A 13 -20.46 25.36 1.43
C ARG A 13 -20.96 24.00 0.97
N PHE A 14 -22.28 23.84 0.88
CA PHE A 14 -22.93 22.68 0.27
C PHE A 14 -24.00 23.14 -0.71
N GLN A 15 -24.12 22.43 -1.82
CA GLN A 15 -25.20 22.63 -2.79
C GLN A 15 -26.08 21.38 -2.86
N VAL A 16 -27.37 21.55 -2.61
CA VAL A 16 -28.38 20.48 -2.70
C VAL A 16 -29.36 20.74 -3.82
N LYS A 17 -29.76 19.68 -4.52
CA LYS A 17 -30.79 19.69 -5.56
C LYS A 17 -31.53 18.35 -5.54
N ASN A 18 -32.85 18.40 -5.43
CA ASN A 18 -33.70 17.20 -5.37
C ASN A 18 -33.26 16.19 -4.28
N GLY A 19 -32.79 16.67 -3.11
CA GLY A 19 -32.28 15.80 -2.04
C GLY A 19 -30.86 15.25 -2.21
N ILE A 20 -30.18 15.56 -3.32
CA ILE A 20 -28.81 15.10 -3.62
C ILE A 20 -27.84 16.28 -3.47
N LEU A 21 -26.70 16.05 -2.83
CA LEU A 21 -25.60 17.02 -2.76
C LEU A 21 -24.77 16.95 -4.05
N TYR A 22 -24.54 18.09 -4.70
CA TYR A 22 -23.77 18.18 -5.94
C TYR A 22 -22.50 19.02 -5.83
N SER A 23 -22.30 19.67 -4.68
CA SER A 23 -21.09 20.42 -4.39
C SER A 23 -20.88 20.45 -2.88
N ALA A 24 -19.64 20.25 -2.46
CA ALA A 24 -19.14 20.45 -1.11
C ALA A 24 -17.74 21.08 -1.16
N GLY A 25 -17.54 22.14 -0.37
CA GLY A 25 -16.20 22.71 -0.21
C GLY A 25 -16.00 23.42 1.13
N ALA A 26 -14.75 23.49 1.55
CA ALA A 26 -14.35 24.28 2.71
C ALA A 26 -14.12 25.74 2.30
N VAL A 27 -14.66 26.69 3.08
CA VAL A 27 -14.56 28.14 2.77
C VAL A 27 -13.11 28.64 2.86
N ARG A 28 -12.28 28.00 3.68
CA ARG A 28 -10.88 28.38 3.91
C ARG A 28 -9.87 27.58 3.11
N ASP A 29 -10.32 26.67 2.25
CA ASP A 29 -9.43 25.99 1.33
C ASP A 29 -8.96 26.96 0.24
N ALA A 30 -7.65 27.16 0.15
CA ALA A 30 -7.04 28.09 -0.79
C ALA A 30 -7.20 27.65 -2.24
N ALA A 31 -7.29 26.34 -2.49
CA ALA A 31 -7.49 25.78 -3.81
C ALA A 31 -8.97 25.79 -4.25
N GLN A 32 -9.88 26.07 -3.32
CA GLN A 32 -11.33 26.03 -3.55
C GLN A 32 -11.82 24.69 -4.11
N THR A 33 -11.20 23.59 -3.69
CA THR A 33 -11.45 22.23 -4.13
C THR A 33 -12.93 21.89 -4.04
N GLU A 34 -13.42 21.26 -5.09
CA GLU A 34 -14.71 20.61 -5.14
C GLU A 34 -14.50 19.14 -4.81
N TYR A 35 -15.27 18.61 -3.86
CA TYR A 35 -15.09 17.25 -3.37
C TYR A 35 -16.11 16.26 -3.96
N ILE A 36 -17.23 16.78 -4.46
CA ILE A 36 -18.34 15.99 -4.97
C ILE A 36 -18.37 16.06 -6.49
N ASN A 37 -18.60 14.91 -7.14
CA ASN A 37 -18.89 14.85 -8.57
C ASN A 37 -20.16 15.66 -8.87
N GLU A 38 -20.02 16.73 -9.64
CA GLU A 38 -21.06 17.71 -9.89
C GLU A 38 -22.20 17.18 -10.78
N THR A 39 -22.01 16.00 -11.37
CA THR A 39 -23.00 15.31 -12.21
C THR A 39 -23.72 14.19 -11.47
N ARG A 40 -23.00 13.39 -10.67
CA ARG A 40 -23.54 12.20 -9.97
C ARG A 40 -24.00 12.52 -8.55
N GLY A 41 -23.24 13.35 -7.83
CA GLY A 41 -23.56 13.81 -6.48
C GLY A 41 -23.39 12.76 -5.38
N PHE A 42 -23.61 13.21 -4.14
CA PHE A 42 -23.70 12.40 -2.92
C PHE A 42 -25.16 12.32 -2.45
N GLY A 43 -25.56 11.17 -1.91
CA GLY A 43 -26.90 10.97 -1.32
C GLY A 43 -27.95 10.47 -2.32
N SER A 44 -27.56 10.02 -3.51
CA SER A 44 -28.51 9.29 -4.38
C SER A 44 -28.95 8.00 -3.67
N LEU A 45 -30.26 7.73 -3.66
CA LEU A 45 -30.85 6.62 -2.93
C LEU A 45 -31.35 5.52 -3.88
N SER A 46 -31.10 4.27 -3.50
CA SER A 46 -31.62 3.07 -4.18
C SER A 46 -32.24 2.11 -3.16
N LEU A 47 -33.50 1.76 -3.36
CA LEU A 47 -34.24 0.86 -2.46
C LEU A 47 -34.67 -0.40 -3.22
N ALA A 48 -34.49 -1.56 -2.60
CA ALA A 48 -35.15 -2.81 -2.98
C ALA A 48 -36.09 -3.23 -1.85
N TYR A 49 -37.33 -3.58 -2.17
CA TYR A 49 -38.33 -3.94 -1.17
C TYR A 49 -39.34 -4.95 -1.70
N VAL A 50 -40.04 -5.63 -0.79
CA VAL A 50 -41.14 -6.56 -1.07
C VAL A 50 -42.44 -6.00 -0.51
N PHE A 51 -43.45 -5.88 -1.38
CA PHE A 51 -44.80 -5.50 -1.00
C PHE A 51 -45.79 -6.50 -1.60
N ARG A 52 -46.68 -7.08 -0.78
CA ARG A 52 -47.65 -8.11 -1.22
C ARG A 52 -47.03 -9.34 -1.89
N GLY A 53 -45.78 -9.67 -1.54
CA GLY A 53 -45.03 -10.76 -2.14
C GLY A 53 -44.42 -10.43 -3.50
N GLU A 54 -44.59 -9.20 -4.00
CA GLU A 54 -43.94 -8.72 -5.22
C GLU A 54 -42.70 -7.90 -4.87
N GLN A 55 -41.59 -8.22 -5.53
CA GLN A 55 -40.32 -7.52 -5.35
C GLN A 55 -40.23 -6.33 -6.29
N ALA A 56 -39.82 -5.17 -5.76
CA ALA A 56 -39.72 -3.92 -6.50
C ALA A 56 -38.41 -3.17 -6.19
N GLY A 57 -38.03 -2.26 -7.08
CA GLY A 57 -36.90 -1.34 -6.92
C GLY A 57 -37.35 0.10 -7.08
N TRP A 58 -36.76 1.03 -6.32
CA TRP A 58 -37.13 2.44 -6.35
C TRP A 58 -35.95 3.39 -6.10
N GLU A 59 -35.81 4.39 -6.96
CA GLU A 59 -34.87 5.50 -6.81
C GLU A 59 -35.65 6.80 -6.49
N PRO A 60 -35.96 7.07 -5.20
CA PRO A 60 -36.91 8.11 -4.80
C PRO A 60 -36.54 9.50 -5.31
N LEU A 61 -35.25 9.85 -5.30
CA LEU A 61 -34.75 11.18 -5.65
C LEU A 61 -34.66 11.44 -7.17
N LYS A 62 -34.87 10.42 -8.00
CA LYS A 62 -34.96 10.54 -9.46
C LYS A 62 -36.41 10.51 -9.97
N THR A 63 -37.40 10.43 -9.08
CA THR A 63 -38.81 10.37 -9.47
C THR A 63 -39.37 11.70 -9.94
N LYS A 64 -40.44 11.64 -10.73
CA LYS A 64 -41.19 12.83 -11.17
C LYS A 64 -42.04 13.47 -10.06
N LYS A 65 -42.31 12.75 -8.97
CA LYS A 65 -43.17 13.18 -7.85
C LYS A 65 -42.37 13.67 -6.63
N LEU A 66 -41.19 14.27 -6.86
CA LEU A 66 -40.39 14.84 -5.79
C LEU A 66 -40.84 16.29 -5.52
N THR A 67 -41.01 16.61 -4.24
CA THR A 67 -41.29 17.97 -3.76
C THR A 67 -40.21 18.40 -2.78
N ASP A 68 -39.88 19.69 -2.76
CA ASP A 68 -38.92 20.26 -1.81
C ASP A 68 -39.45 21.55 -1.18
N GLU A 69 -39.08 21.78 0.08
CA GLU A 69 -39.50 22.96 0.85
C GLU A 69 -38.53 24.14 0.70
N GLY A 70 -37.48 23.98 -0.11
CA GLY A 70 -36.35 24.90 -0.19
C GLY A 70 -35.52 24.97 1.10
N VAL A 71 -34.68 26.00 1.21
CA VAL A 71 -33.86 26.24 2.41
C VAL A 71 -34.56 27.21 3.36
N GLN A 72 -34.72 26.77 4.60
CA GLN A 72 -35.21 27.57 5.71
C GLN A 72 -34.06 27.92 6.66
N ARG A 73 -34.14 29.08 7.29
CA ARG A 73 -33.12 29.55 8.24
C ARG A 73 -33.74 29.75 9.61
N GLN A 74 -33.16 29.12 10.63
CA GLN A 74 -33.52 29.33 12.02
C GLN A 74 -32.27 29.74 12.82
N GLY A 75 -32.13 31.05 13.06
CA GLY A 75 -30.91 31.60 13.66
C GLY A 75 -29.69 31.39 12.77
N ARG A 76 -28.75 30.55 13.22
CA ARG A 76 -27.54 30.15 12.48
C ARG A 76 -27.69 28.82 11.73
N LYS A 77 -28.76 28.06 11.99
CA LYS A 77 -29.02 26.78 11.34
C LYS A 77 -29.68 27.02 9.98
N LEU A 78 -29.27 26.24 8.99
CA LEU A 78 -29.92 26.17 7.68
C LEU A 78 -30.48 24.77 7.52
N SER A 79 -31.74 24.65 7.07
CA SER A 79 -32.39 23.36 6.88
C SER A 79 -33.00 23.26 5.49
N TYR A 80 -32.86 22.10 4.86
CA TYR A 80 -33.52 21.74 3.62
C TYR A 80 -34.31 20.45 3.83
N ARG A 81 -35.45 20.30 3.16
CA ARG A 81 -36.21 19.05 3.14
C ARG A 81 -36.76 18.78 1.75
N CYS A 82 -36.72 17.53 1.33
CA CYS A 82 -37.49 17.02 0.22
C CYS A 82 -38.26 15.75 0.58
N HIS A 83 -39.28 15.48 -0.20
CA HIS A 83 -40.20 14.37 -0.03
C HIS A 83 -40.48 13.73 -1.38
N ALA A 84 -40.44 12.40 -1.42
CA ALA A 84 -40.84 11.60 -2.55
C ALA A 84 -41.74 10.45 -2.09
N GLU A 85 -42.71 10.06 -2.92
CA GLU A 85 -43.63 8.96 -2.63
C GLU A 85 -43.82 8.06 -3.85
N ASN A 86 -44.08 6.78 -3.59
CA ASN A 86 -44.59 5.83 -4.58
C ASN A 86 -45.95 5.27 -4.10
N GLU A 87 -46.35 4.09 -4.57
CA GLU A 87 -47.63 3.48 -4.21
C GLU A 87 -47.74 3.00 -2.75
N CYS A 88 -46.63 2.66 -2.11
CA CYS A 88 -46.61 2.05 -0.77
C CYS A 88 -45.63 2.71 0.22
N LEU A 89 -44.63 3.45 -0.25
CA LEU A 89 -43.60 4.07 0.56
C LEU A 89 -43.53 5.59 0.32
N SER A 90 -43.20 6.33 1.36
CA SER A 90 -42.64 7.68 1.24
C SER A 90 -41.21 7.74 1.78
N VAL A 91 -40.41 8.63 1.19
CA VAL A 91 -39.04 8.93 1.59
C VAL A 91 -38.93 10.43 1.83
N ASP A 92 -38.58 10.79 3.05
CA ASP A 92 -38.26 12.15 3.46
C ASP A 92 -36.75 12.26 3.64
N VAL A 93 -36.12 13.23 2.97
CA VAL A 93 -34.70 13.56 3.16
C VAL A 93 -34.62 14.97 3.70
N SER A 94 -33.93 15.15 4.83
CA SER A 94 -33.68 16.47 5.40
C SER A 94 -32.22 16.69 5.69
N TYR A 95 -31.73 17.88 5.38
CA TYR A 95 -30.39 18.32 5.74
C TYR A 95 -30.50 19.46 6.75
N VAL A 96 -29.68 19.43 7.80
CA VAL A 96 -29.53 20.53 8.75
C VAL A 96 -28.04 20.87 8.89
N LEU A 97 -27.66 22.04 8.39
CA LEU A 97 -26.34 22.60 8.64
C LEU A 97 -26.37 23.35 9.97
N ASP A 98 -25.66 22.81 10.96
CA ASP A 98 -25.42 23.45 12.26
C ASP A 98 -23.92 23.52 12.53
N LYS A 99 -23.40 24.74 12.68
CA LYS A 99 -21.96 25.01 12.79
C LYS A 99 -21.18 24.42 11.62
N ASP A 100 -20.38 23.40 11.83
CA ASP A 100 -19.48 22.76 10.86
C ASP A 100 -19.99 21.41 10.33
N THR A 101 -21.15 20.96 10.81
CA THR A 101 -21.69 19.64 10.49
C THR A 101 -22.99 19.79 9.71
N LEU A 102 -23.06 19.14 8.55
CA LEU A 102 -24.28 18.94 7.80
C LEU A 102 -24.85 17.57 8.16
N HIS A 103 -25.94 17.58 8.92
CA HIS A 103 -26.65 16.36 9.31
C HIS A 103 -27.73 16.03 8.28
N GLU A 104 -27.61 14.91 7.59
CA GLU A 104 -28.64 14.32 6.75
C GLU A 104 -29.44 13.31 7.56
N LYS A 105 -30.76 13.42 7.52
CA LYS A 105 -31.69 12.42 8.03
C LYS A 105 -32.60 11.94 6.90
N ILE A 106 -32.70 10.63 6.75
CA ILE A 106 -33.56 9.95 5.79
C ILE A 106 -34.58 9.12 6.54
N THR A 107 -35.85 9.22 6.15
CA THR A 107 -36.95 8.48 6.78
C THR A 107 -37.79 7.81 5.71
N VAL A 108 -37.94 6.49 5.82
CA VAL A 108 -38.78 5.68 4.94
C VAL A 108 -40.04 5.30 5.69
N THR A 109 -41.22 5.66 5.17
CA THR A 109 -42.50 5.39 5.85
C THR A 109 -43.40 4.51 5.00
N ASN A 110 -44.00 3.50 5.62
CA ASN A 110 -45.03 2.68 5.00
C ASN A 110 -46.36 3.43 4.93
N LEU A 111 -46.80 3.80 3.73
CA LEU A 111 -48.05 4.52 3.48
C LEU A 111 -49.28 3.61 3.56
N THR A 112 -49.11 2.29 3.67
CA THR A 112 -50.19 1.31 3.62
C THR A 112 -50.57 0.80 5.02
N ARG A 113 -51.40 -0.24 5.08
CA ARG A 113 -51.71 -0.99 6.32
C ARG A 113 -51.04 -2.36 6.35
N GLU A 114 -50.49 -2.80 5.23
CA GLU A 114 -49.84 -4.11 5.08
C GLU A 114 -48.33 -3.93 5.25
N PRO A 115 -47.61 -4.93 5.76
CA PRO A 115 -46.17 -4.82 5.96
C PRO A 115 -45.43 -4.65 4.62
N VAL A 116 -44.35 -3.87 4.65
CA VAL A 116 -43.39 -3.73 3.55
C VAL A 116 -42.02 -4.17 4.07
N GLU A 117 -41.38 -5.13 3.40
CA GLU A 117 -40.02 -5.57 3.74
C GLU A 117 -39.02 -4.74 2.92
N LEU A 118 -38.25 -3.89 3.58
CA LEU A 118 -37.08 -3.23 3.01
C LEU A 118 -35.94 -4.23 2.96
N GLU A 119 -35.55 -4.65 1.76
CA GLU A 119 -34.44 -5.58 1.58
C GLU A 119 -33.11 -4.83 1.51
N ASP A 120 -32.97 -3.91 0.55
CA ASP A 120 -31.75 -3.11 0.36
C ASP A 120 -32.07 -1.61 0.47
N PHE A 121 -31.16 -0.87 1.08
CA PHE A 121 -31.15 0.60 1.10
C PHE A 121 -29.72 1.07 0.84
N GLY A 122 -29.44 1.56 -0.37
CA GLY A 122 -28.11 2.02 -0.78
C GLY A 122 -28.04 3.54 -0.94
N ILE A 123 -26.94 4.14 -0.48
CA ILE A 123 -26.62 5.56 -0.55
C ILE A 123 -25.34 5.72 -1.39
N SER A 124 -25.42 6.43 -2.52
CA SER A 124 -24.25 6.66 -3.39
C SER A 124 -23.46 7.89 -2.97
N LEU A 125 -22.13 7.76 -2.96
CA LEU A 125 -21.16 8.84 -2.73
C LEU A 125 -20.21 8.89 -3.94
N SER A 126 -20.27 9.97 -4.73
CA SER A 126 -19.51 10.11 -5.98
C SER A 126 -18.57 11.33 -5.91
N CYS A 127 -17.25 11.14 -5.80
CA CYS A 127 -16.27 12.21 -5.57
C CYS A 127 -15.78 12.87 -6.87
N HIS A 128 -15.18 14.05 -6.74
CA HIS A 128 -14.64 14.81 -7.88
C HIS A 128 -13.32 14.20 -8.37
N THR A 129 -13.39 13.38 -9.42
CA THR A 129 -12.24 12.66 -9.95
C THR A 129 -12.27 12.58 -11.47
N ASP A 130 -11.22 13.06 -12.14
CA ASP A 130 -11.01 12.99 -13.60
C ASP A 130 -9.53 12.72 -13.95
N PHE A 131 -9.14 11.45 -13.85
CA PHE A 131 -7.79 10.99 -14.20
C PHE A 131 -7.59 10.89 -15.71
N GLY A 132 -7.15 11.98 -16.34
CA GLY A 132 -6.85 12.06 -17.78
C GLY A 132 -5.35 12.08 -18.09
N TRP A 133 -4.95 11.52 -19.23
CA TRP A 133 -3.56 11.57 -19.68
C TRP A 133 -3.06 13.01 -19.84
N GLY A 134 -1.92 13.31 -19.22
CA GLY A 134 -1.31 14.64 -19.25
C GLY A 134 -2.07 15.70 -18.44
N LYS A 135 -3.08 15.30 -17.66
CA LYS A 135 -3.68 16.13 -16.61
C LYS A 135 -2.88 15.94 -15.32
N ASP A 136 -2.78 17.00 -14.54
CA ASP A 136 -2.20 16.93 -13.21
C ASP A 136 -3.23 16.37 -12.24
N ALA A 137 -3.00 15.15 -11.75
CA ALA A 137 -3.91 14.48 -10.84
C ALA A 137 -3.83 14.98 -9.40
N SER A 138 -2.87 15.85 -9.07
CA SER A 138 -2.64 16.36 -7.69
C SER A 138 -3.89 17.00 -7.06
N GLY A 139 -4.68 17.72 -7.87
CA GLY A 139 -5.90 18.39 -7.44
C GLY A 139 -7.17 17.54 -7.45
N GLU A 140 -7.10 16.33 -8.00
CA GLU A 140 -8.23 15.38 -8.05
C GLU A 140 -8.47 14.78 -6.66
N VAL A 141 -9.70 14.33 -6.38
CA VAL A 141 -10.10 13.78 -5.09
C VAL A 141 -10.16 12.27 -5.15
N LEU A 142 -9.63 11.60 -4.13
CA LEU A 142 -9.66 10.15 -3.95
C LEU A 142 -10.61 9.77 -2.82
N GLY A 143 -11.43 8.74 -3.04
CA GLY A 143 -12.37 8.20 -2.06
C GLY A 143 -11.75 7.06 -1.25
N HIS A 144 -11.84 7.16 0.07
CA HIS A 144 -11.41 6.17 1.03
C HIS A 144 -12.62 5.70 1.83
N HIS A 145 -12.89 4.40 1.86
CA HIS A 145 -14.13 3.85 2.42
C HIS A 145 -13.86 2.78 3.47
N PHE A 146 -14.37 2.98 4.68
CA PHE A 146 -14.34 2.01 5.77
C PHE A 146 -15.76 1.61 6.16
N VAL A 147 -16.10 0.32 6.01
CA VAL A 147 -17.43 -0.20 6.35
C VAL A 147 -17.31 -1.24 7.46
N ALA A 148 -17.79 -0.87 8.63
CA ALA A 148 -17.65 -1.60 9.89
C ALA A 148 -18.83 -1.35 10.85
N GLY A 149 -20.06 -1.25 10.35
CA GLY A 149 -21.24 -0.96 11.16
C GLY A 149 -21.29 0.50 11.61
N HIS A 150 -21.33 0.75 12.91
CA HIS A 150 -21.45 2.10 13.48
C HIS A 150 -20.14 2.90 13.39
N GLY A 151 -18.99 2.24 13.30
CA GLY A 151 -17.69 2.88 13.09
C GLY A 151 -17.35 3.16 11.63
N SER A 152 -18.28 2.94 10.70
CA SER A 152 -18.05 3.16 9.27
C SER A 152 -17.80 4.64 8.97
N HIS A 153 -17.00 4.94 7.95
CA HIS A 153 -16.85 6.30 7.44
C HIS A 153 -16.33 6.27 6.00
N SER A 154 -16.42 7.40 5.33
CA SER A 154 -15.77 7.64 4.05
C SER A 154 -15.09 8.99 4.07
N THR A 155 -13.80 9.02 3.76
CA THR A 155 -13.02 10.25 3.66
C THR A 155 -12.62 10.51 2.21
N PHE A 156 -12.56 11.79 1.87
CA PHE A 156 -12.29 12.28 0.54
C PHE A 156 -11.21 13.36 0.64
N SER A 157 -10.06 13.10 0.03
CA SER A 157 -8.87 13.94 0.09
C SER A 157 -8.27 14.10 -1.29
N ARG A 158 -7.56 15.21 -1.51
CA ARG A 158 -6.80 15.40 -2.74
C ARG A 158 -5.68 14.37 -2.86
N CYS A 159 -5.36 13.98 -4.09
CA CYS A 159 -4.27 13.03 -4.35
C CYS A 159 -2.91 13.55 -3.88
N ASP A 160 -2.70 14.87 -3.79
CA ASP A 160 -1.47 15.45 -3.23
C ASP A 160 -1.45 15.57 -1.69
N GLY A 161 -2.52 15.16 -1.01
CA GLY A 161 -2.65 15.21 0.44
C GLY A 161 -2.77 16.63 1.02
N THR A 162 -2.96 17.65 0.17
CA THR A 162 -3.12 19.04 0.63
C THR A 162 -4.59 19.39 0.84
N GLY A 163 -4.82 20.36 1.74
CA GLY A 163 -6.16 20.86 2.03
C GLY A 163 -6.97 19.97 2.98
N PRO A 164 -8.24 20.34 3.23
CA PRO A 164 -9.11 19.62 4.16
C PRO A 164 -9.45 18.20 3.74
N VAL A 165 -9.80 17.35 4.71
CA VAL A 165 -10.38 16.02 4.50
C VAL A 165 -11.90 16.12 4.62
N PHE A 166 -12.61 15.93 3.51
CA PHE A 166 -14.08 15.87 3.54
C PHE A 166 -14.51 14.49 4.02
N THR A 167 -15.39 14.42 5.02
CA THR A 167 -15.76 13.17 5.67
C THR A 167 -17.27 12.99 5.67
N ALA A 168 -17.72 11.78 5.34
CA ALA A 168 -19.08 11.29 5.47
C ALA A 168 -19.10 10.09 6.42
N MET A 169 -20.01 10.07 7.39
CA MET A 169 -20.16 8.96 8.35
C MET A 169 -21.63 8.73 8.70
N PRO A 170 -22.06 7.52 9.09
CA PRO A 170 -23.36 7.34 9.69
C PRO A 170 -23.43 8.16 10.99
N ALA A 171 -24.51 8.92 11.15
CA ALA A 171 -24.75 9.67 12.38
C ALA A 171 -25.05 8.71 13.56
N PRO A 172 -24.94 9.15 14.82
CA PRO A 172 -25.23 8.30 15.98
C PRO A 172 -26.58 7.57 15.86
N GLY A 173 -26.56 6.25 16.06
CA GLY A 173 -27.73 5.37 15.86
C GLY A 173 -27.90 4.80 14.45
N SER A 174 -27.12 5.25 13.47
CA SER A 174 -27.08 4.69 12.12
C SER A 174 -25.81 3.86 11.90
N GLN A 175 -25.81 3.02 10.86
CA GLN A 175 -24.68 2.17 10.51
C GLN A 175 -24.63 1.90 9.01
N TRP A 176 -23.43 1.57 8.51
CA TRP A 176 -23.25 0.98 7.19
C TRP A 176 -22.65 -0.42 7.36
N ILE A 177 -23.26 -1.42 6.71
CA ILE A 177 -22.92 -2.83 6.89
C ILE A 177 -22.44 -3.51 5.61
N PHE A 178 -22.58 -2.82 4.47
CA PHE A 178 -22.16 -3.34 3.17
C PHE A 178 -21.80 -2.19 2.22
N TYR A 179 -21.03 -2.51 1.19
CA TYR A 179 -20.63 -1.58 0.15
C TYR A 179 -20.60 -2.26 -1.22
N ASP A 180 -20.84 -1.47 -2.27
CA ASP A 180 -20.67 -1.88 -3.66
C ASP A 180 -20.26 -0.68 -4.53
N CYS A 181 -19.99 -0.90 -5.80
CA CYS A 181 -19.85 0.15 -6.81
C CYS A 181 -20.79 -0.09 -8.00
N PRO A 182 -21.12 0.93 -8.81
CA PRO A 182 -21.88 0.73 -10.05
C PRO A 182 -21.18 -0.29 -10.97
N GLU A 183 -21.92 -1.10 -11.72
CA GLU A 183 -21.37 -2.19 -12.56
C GLU A 183 -20.40 -1.70 -13.68
N GLU A 184 -20.46 -0.42 -14.03
CA GLU A 184 -19.52 0.22 -14.96
C GLU A 184 -18.27 0.80 -14.25
N ALA A 185 -18.32 1.06 -12.95
CA ALA A 185 -17.21 1.54 -12.14
C ALA A 185 -16.19 0.42 -11.95
N GLY A 186 -15.11 0.44 -12.72
CA GLY A 186 -14.07 -0.59 -12.69
C GLY A 186 -13.49 -0.96 -14.04
N LYS A 187 -14.08 -0.48 -15.16
CA LYS A 187 -13.52 -0.71 -16.51
C LYS A 187 -12.36 0.24 -16.82
N GLN A 188 -12.38 1.46 -16.29
CA GLN A 188 -11.29 2.44 -16.41
C GLN A 188 -11.04 3.20 -15.11
N VAL A 189 -9.81 3.68 -14.89
CA VAL A 189 -9.42 4.47 -13.70
C VAL A 189 -10.27 5.75 -13.56
N GLN A 190 -10.78 6.28 -14.68
CA GLN A 190 -11.68 7.43 -14.78
C GLN A 190 -13.09 7.20 -14.22
N GLU A 191 -13.46 5.95 -13.91
CA GLU A 191 -14.82 5.57 -13.47
C GLU A 191 -14.85 5.12 -12.00
N LYS A 192 -13.75 5.30 -11.26
CA LYS A 192 -13.57 4.87 -9.86
C LYS A 192 -14.08 5.88 -8.81
N ASP A 193 -14.90 6.83 -9.23
CA ASP A 193 -15.34 7.97 -8.42
C ASP A 193 -16.51 7.64 -7.45
N THR A 194 -17.17 6.50 -7.61
CA THR A 194 -18.47 6.23 -6.94
C THR A 194 -18.44 4.97 -6.07
N VAL A 195 -18.85 5.12 -4.82
CA VAL A 195 -19.20 4.00 -3.90
C VAL A 195 -20.69 4.05 -3.56
N ILE A 196 -21.28 2.89 -3.28
CA ILE A 196 -22.61 2.76 -2.69
C ILE A 196 -22.44 2.10 -1.32
N VAL A 197 -22.84 2.80 -0.26
CA VAL A 197 -22.85 2.26 1.11
C VAL A 197 -24.27 1.87 1.51
N TYR A 198 -24.41 0.78 2.26
CA TYR A 198 -25.71 0.18 2.57
C TYR A 198 -25.93 0.09 4.08
N PRO A 199 -26.91 0.83 4.63
CA PRO A 199 -27.51 0.53 5.91
C PRO A 199 -28.30 -0.79 5.95
N LEU A 200 -28.92 -1.19 4.83
CA LEU A 200 -29.64 -2.46 4.65
C LEU A 200 -29.22 -3.10 3.33
N ASN A 201 -28.99 -4.40 3.31
CA ASN A 201 -28.44 -5.13 2.16
C ASN A 201 -28.95 -6.59 2.06
N ALA A 202 -30.16 -6.89 2.54
CA ALA A 202 -30.67 -8.26 2.63
C ALA A 202 -30.72 -9.00 1.30
N ARG A 203 -31.07 -8.33 0.20
CA ARG A 203 -31.17 -8.97 -1.11
C ARG A 203 -29.79 -9.13 -1.72
N ILE A 204 -29.03 -8.06 -1.87
CA ILE A 204 -27.70 -8.13 -2.47
C ILE A 204 -26.75 -9.01 -1.65
N GLY A 205 -26.76 -8.86 -0.32
CA GLY A 205 -25.95 -9.67 0.59
C GLY A 205 -26.30 -11.15 0.49
N ARG A 206 -27.59 -11.51 0.47
CA ARG A 206 -28.02 -12.90 0.26
C ARG A 206 -27.53 -13.44 -1.09
N GLN A 207 -27.67 -12.67 -2.18
CA GLN A 207 -27.17 -13.08 -3.50
C GLN A 207 -25.67 -13.35 -3.48
N LYS A 208 -24.85 -12.47 -2.87
CA LYS A 208 -23.41 -12.67 -2.76
C LYS A 208 -23.07 -13.91 -1.93
N GLN A 209 -23.78 -14.13 -0.82
CA GLN A 209 -23.58 -15.31 0.02
C GLN A 209 -23.98 -16.61 -0.71
N GLU A 210 -25.06 -16.60 -1.49
CA GLU A 210 -25.46 -17.73 -2.36
C GLU A 210 -24.42 -18.03 -3.46
N MET A 211 -23.69 -17.00 -3.92
CA MET A 211 -22.53 -17.17 -4.81
C MET A 211 -21.27 -17.69 -4.09
N GLY A 212 -21.28 -17.78 -2.76
CA GLY A 212 -20.18 -18.28 -1.94
C GLY A 212 -19.33 -17.21 -1.26
N ALA A 213 -19.71 -15.92 -1.32
CA ALA A 213 -19.00 -14.86 -0.64
C ALA A 213 -19.10 -14.99 0.89
N LYS A 214 -17.98 -14.74 1.58
CA LYS A 214 -17.92 -14.65 3.04
C LYS A 214 -18.11 -13.19 3.46
N LEU A 215 -19.35 -12.79 3.72
CA LEU A 215 -19.64 -11.43 4.17
C LEU A 215 -19.02 -11.18 5.54
N ARG A 216 -18.30 -10.07 5.69
CA ARG A 216 -17.70 -9.64 6.96
C ARG A 216 -18.73 -9.24 8.01
N ILE A 217 -19.81 -8.58 7.57
CA ILE A 217 -20.97 -8.27 8.41
C ILE A 217 -22.18 -9.01 7.81
N PRO A 218 -22.95 -9.76 8.62
CA PRO A 218 -24.16 -10.42 8.14
C PRO A 218 -25.12 -9.42 7.50
N TYR A 219 -25.74 -9.83 6.38
CA TYR A 219 -26.70 -8.96 5.71
C TYR A 219 -27.94 -8.70 6.57
N GLN A 220 -28.56 -7.55 6.39
CA GLN A 220 -29.74 -7.14 7.17
C GLN A 220 -30.79 -6.45 6.30
N GLY A 221 -32.06 -6.73 6.58
CA GLY A 221 -33.24 -6.03 6.04
C GLY A 221 -34.11 -5.52 7.20
N HIS A 222 -35.24 -4.88 6.87
CA HIS A 222 -36.15 -4.33 7.86
C HIS A 222 -37.61 -4.44 7.41
N THR A 223 -38.49 -4.95 8.28
CA THR A 223 -39.94 -4.99 8.01
C THR A 223 -40.62 -3.78 8.63
N LEU A 224 -41.23 -2.95 7.79
CA LEU A 224 -42.07 -1.84 8.19
C LEU A 224 -43.52 -2.28 8.30
N GLU A 225 -44.06 -2.30 9.52
CA GLU A 225 -45.50 -2.48 9.72
C GLU A 225 -46.29 -1.31 9.13
N GLY A 226 -47.61 -1.48 9.00
CA GLY A 226 -48.48 -0.44 8.46
C GLY A 226 -48.34 0.87 9.22
N LYS A 227 -47.99 1.97 8.51
CA LYS A 227 -47.73 3.32 9.07
C LYS A 227 -46.45 3.47 9.89
N GLU A 228 -45.61 2.44 9.96
CA GLU A 228 -44.31 2.53 10.60
C GLU A 228 -43.29 3.27 9.71
N SER A 229 -42.25 3.79 10.36
CA SER A 229 -41.12 4.45 9.71
C SER A 229 -39.80 3.83 10.15
N TRP A 230 -38.86 3.75 9.21
CA TRP A 230 -37.47 3.39 9.45
C TRP A 230 -36.59 4.58 9.11
N GLU A 231 -35.53 4.78 9.89
CA GLU A 231 -34.68 5.96 9.79
C GLU A 231 -33.21 5.56 9.66
N THR A 232 -32.46 6.35 8.89
CA THR A 232 -31.01 6.34 8.83
C THR A 232 -30.51 7.78 8.62
N ALA A 233 -29.28 8.06 9.01
CA ALA A 233 -28.72 9.40 8.97
C ALA A 233 -27.22 9.40 8.69
N CYS A 234 -26.73 10.47 8.07
CA CYS A 234 -25.33 10.69 7.72
C CYS A 234 -24.88 12.08 8.19
N ASP A 235 -23.70 12.16 8.79
CA ASP A 235 -23.04 13.43 9.10
C ASP A 235 -21.94 13.70 8.08
N PHE A 236 -21.90 14.93 7.58
CA PHE A 236 -20.84 15.44 6.70
C PHE A 236 -20.11 16.60 7.34
N PHE A 237 -18.77 16.58 7.31
CA PHE A 237 -17.93 17.65 7.84
C PHE A 237 -16.58 17.72 7.13
N PHE A 238 -15.84 18.81 7.38
CA PHE A 238 -14.47 19.00 6.89
C PHE A 238 -13.52 19.01 8.08
N ALA A 239 -12.52 18.14 8.07
CA ALA A 239 -11.38 18.18 8.98
C ALA A 239 -10.20 18.90 8.33
N ALA A 240 -9.34 19.54 9.12
CA ALA A 240 -8.18 20.27 8.61
C ALA A 240 -7.15 19.35 7.93
N ASP A 241 -6.93 18.17 8.51
CA ASP A 241 -6.00 17.13 8.07
C ASP A 241 -6.47 15.76 8.64
N TYR A 242 -5.68 14.71 8.45
CA TYR A 242 -6.00 13.37 8.94
C TYR A 242 -6.03 13.26 10.47
N GLU A 243 -5.21 14.02 11.19
CA GLU A 243 -5.19 14.01 12.65
C GLU A 243 -6.40 14.73 13.24
N ASP A 244 -6.80 15.83 12.64
CA ASP A 244 -8.07 16.48 12.94
C ASP A 244 -9.25 15.57 12.60
N CYS A 245 -9.18 14.81 11.50
CA CYS A 245 -10.22 13.85 11.11
C CYS A 245 -10.44 12.78 12.21
N LYS A 246 -9.37 12.17 12.75
CA LYS A 246 -9.47 11.22 13.87
C LYS A 246 -10.16 11.83 15.10
N LYS A 247 -9.81 13.08 15.44
CA LYS A 247 -10.41 13.82 16.56
C LYS A 247 -11.90 14.08 16.32
N GLU A 248 -12.25 14.56 15.14
CA GLU A 248 -13.62 14.89 14.76
C GLU A 248 -14.52 13.63 14.67
N LEU A 249 -13.98 12.50 14.19
CA LEU A 249 -14.67 11.20 14.24
C LEU A 249 -14.94 10.75 15.68
N THR A 250 -13.94 10.87 16.56
CA THR A 250 -14.08 10.54 18.00
C THR A 250 -15.11 11.45 18.69
N ALA A 251 -15.06 12.75 18.40
CA ALA A 251 -15.99 13.74 18.95
C ALA A 251 -17.45 13.48 18.52
N ARG A 252 -17.65 12.80 17.37
CA ARG A 252 -18.95 12.34 16.86
C ARG A 252 -19.31 10.92 17.28
N GLY A 253 -18.55 10.34 18.22
CA GLY A 253 -18.89 9.09 18.90
C GLY A 253 -18.30 7.84 18.27
N GLN A 254 -17.45 7.93 17.23
CA GLN A 254 -16.73 6.76 16.73
C GLN A 254 -15.56 6.38 17.64
N VAL A 255 -15.15 5.11 17.55
CA VAL A 255 -13.90 4.62 18.13
C VAL A 255 -12.82 4.68 17.07
N GLN A 256 -11.69 5.31 17.39
CA GLN A 256 -10.48 5.29 16.57
C GLN A 256 -9.52 4.22 17.08
N ALA A 257 -8.87 3.50 16.18
CA ALA A 257 -7.99 2.39 16.51
C ALA A 257 -6.60 2.59 15.90
N GLU A 258 -5.58 2.55 16.76
CA GLU A 258 -4.17 2.61 16.36
C GLU A 258 -3.51 1.30 16.78
N SER A 259 -2.84 0.63 15.84
CA SER A 259 -2.25 -0.70 16.05
C SER A 259 -0.78 -0.69 15.64
N ILE A 260 0.09 -1.23 16.51
CA ILE A 260 1.50 -1.53 16.21
C ILE A 260 1.68 -3.04 16.23
N PRO A 261 2.28 -3.66 15.19
CA PRO A 261 2.93 -3.01 14.04
C PRO A 261 2.00 -2.69 12.86
N GLY A 262 0.71 -2.99 12.96
CA GLY A 262 -0.28 -2.79 11.90
C GLY A 262 -1.43 -3.78 12.01
N TYR A 263 -2.04 -4.13 10.87
CA TYR A 263 -3.18 -5.07 10.81
C TYR A 263 -2.86 -6.39 10.09
N THR A 264 -1.81 -6.45 9.27
CA THR A 264 -1.16 -7.73 8.89
C THR A 264 -0.03 -7.98 9.87
N VAL A 265 -0.07 -9.10 10.60
CA VAL A 265 0.84 -9.33 11.74
C VAL A 265 1.39 -10.77 11.71
N PRO A 266 2.71 -10.95 11.75
CA PRO A 266 3.33 -12.24 12.00
C PRO A 266 2.94 -12.81 13.37
N ARG A 267 2.58 -14.10 13.45
CA ARG A 267 2.15 -14.76 14.70
C ARG A 267 3.19 -14.77 15.83
N ASP A 268 4.45 -14.50 15.53
CA ASP A 268 5.56 -14.38 16.49
C ASP A 268 5.77 -12.95 17.00
N LEU A 269 4.88 -12.02 16.66
CA LEU A 269 4.79 -10.67 17.19
C LEU A 269 3.50 -10.48 18.00
N GLN A 270 3.60 -9.62 19.02
CA GLN A 270 2.44 -9.14 19.77
C GLN A 270 1.98 -7.81 19.18
N VAL A 271 0.68 -7.55 19.28
CA VAL A 271 0.08 -6.28 18.87
C VAL A 271 -0.14 -5.39 20.09
N SER A 272 0.27 -4.13 19.97
CA SER A 272 -0.17 -3.07 20.87
C SER A 272 -1.29 -2.29 20.20
N LEU A 273 -2.48 -2.29 20.82
CA LEU A 273 -3.67 -1.63 20.31
C LEU A 273 -4.06 -0.48 21.25
N CYS A 274 -4.21 0.71 20.70
CA CYS A 274 -4.83 1.86 21.37
C CYS A 274 -6.19 2.12 20.75
N LEU A 275 -7.23 2.17 21.59
CA LEU A 275 -8.57 2.59 21.21
C LEU A 275 -8.85 3.96 21.83
N THR A 276 -9.12 4.95 20.98
CA THR A 276 -9.53 6.28 21.41
C THR A 276 -11.05 6.38 21.30
N ALA A 277 -11.73 6.57 22.44
CA ALA A 277 -13.18 6.56 22.51
C ALA A 277 -13.71 7.52 23.58
N GLY A 278 -14.88 8.13 23.34
CA GLY A 278 -15.60 8.93 24.34
C GLY A 278 -16.43 8.10 25.33
N MET A 279 -16.55 6.78 25.08
CA MET A 279 -17.35 5.84 25.88
C MET A 279 -16.49 4.62 26.26
N PRO A 280 -16.82 3.92 27.36
CA PRO A 280 -16.16 2.65 27.69
C PRO A 280 -16.29 1.64 26.55
N VAL A 281 -15.17 0.97 26.25
CA VAL A 281 -15.07 -0.01 25.16
C VAL A 281 -14.88 -1.43 25.71
N THR A 282 -15.40 -2.42 24.99
CA THR A 282 -15.14 -3.86 25.21
C THR A 282 -14.64 -4.46 23.91
N VAL A 283 -13.55 -5.24 24.00
CA VAL A 283 -12.88 -5.85 22.84
C VAL A 283 -13.14 -7.36 22.86
N MET A 284 -13.59 -7.91 21.73
CA MET A 284 -13.90 -9.32 21.55
C MET A 284 -13.33 -9.82 20.22
N ALA A 285 -12.93 -11.08 20.16
CA ALA A 285 -12.48 -11.72 18.92
C ALA A 285 -13.52 -12.72 18.41
N ASP A 286 -13.52 -12.98 17.10
CA ASP A 286 -14.34 -14.01 16.44
C ASP A 286 -13.88 -15.44 16.77
N ARG A 287 -12.66 -15.60 17.29
CA ARG A 287 -12.03 -16.90 17.56
C ARG A 287 -11.30 -16.94 18.90
N GLU A 288 -11.20 -18.15 19.46
CA GLU A 288 -10.53 -18.43 20.74
C GLU A 288 -9.00 -18.42 20.65
N ASP A 289 -8.43 -18.36 19.44
CA ASP A 289 -6.99 -18.36 19.20
C ASP A 289 -6.35 -16.97 19.27
N VAL A 290 -7.11 -16.00 19.77
CA VAL A 290 -6.72 -14.62 20.06
C VAL A 290 -6.74 -14.40 21.58
N GLU A 291 -5.59 -14.05 22.15
CA GLU A 291 -5.50 -13.61 23.53
C GLU A 291 -5.55 -12.07 23.58
N ILE A 292 -6.49 -11.52 24.35
CA ILE A 292 -6.70 -10.07 24.50
C ILE A 292 -6.45 -9.71 25.96
N THR A 293 -5.47 -8.84 26.21
CA THR A 293 -5.14 -8.32 27.54
C THR A 293 -5.38 -6.82 27.60
N PHE A 294 -6.26 -6.37 28.50
CA PHE A 294 -6.36 -4.95 28.83
C PHE A 294 -5.15 -4.52 29.65
N LEU A 295 -4.48 -3.43 29.24
CA LEU A 295 -3.29 -2.92 29.91
C LEU A 295 -3.63 -1.77 30.86
N ARG A 296 -4.23 -0.71 30.32
CA ARG A 296 -4.51 0.54 31.04
C ARG A 296 -5.46 1.45 30.28
N SER A 297 -5.92 2.51 30.96
CA SER A 297 -6.62 3.64 30.34
C SER A 297 -5.99 4.96 30.76
N GLU A 298 -5.89 5.88 29.82
CA GLU A 298 -5.36 7.23 29.99
C GLU A 298 -6.29 8.23 29.32
N GLY A 299 -7.16 8.88 30.11
CA GLY A 299 -8.21 9.74 29.55
C GLY A 299 -9.17 8.94 28.65
N SER A 300 -9.26 9.33 27.38
CA SER A 300 -10.06 8.66 26.33
C SER A 300 -9.34 7.50 25.63
N HIS A 301 -8.09 7.22 25.99
CA HIS A 301 -7.31 6.13 25.40
C HIS A 301 -7.42 4.85 26.24
N HIS A 302 -7.67 3.73 25.56
CA HIS A 302 -7.73 2.40 26.15
C HIS A 302 -6.72 1.49 25.46
N PHE A 303 -5.74 0.99 26.22
CA PHE A 303 -4.63 0.21 25.69
C PHE A 303 -4.84 -1.29 25.92
N TYR A 304 -4.60 -2.06 24.88
CA TYR A 304 -4.69 -3.51 24.87
C TYR A 304 -3.44 -4.11 24.26
N GLN A 305 -3.15 -5.34 24.66
CA GLN A 305 -2.18 -6.22 24.01
C GLN A 305 -2.92 -7.41 23.41
N LEU A 306 -2.65 -7.73 22.15
CA LEU A 306 -3.24 -8.88 21.48
C LEU A 306 -2.12 -9.84 21.06
N SER A 307 -2.38 -11.15 21.19
CA SER A 307 -1.52 -12.19 20.62
C SER A 307 -2.36 -13.22 19.86
N PHE A 308 -1.80 -13.76 18.80
CA PHE A 308 -2.51 -14.62 17.85
C PHE A 308 -1.75 -15.94 17.69
N SER A 309 -2.43 -17.06 17.92
CA SER A 309 -1.82 -18.38 17.77
C SER A 309 -2.18 -19.08 16.44
N GLY A 310 -3.32 -18.74 15.83
CA GLY A 310 -3.72 -19.23 14.52
C GLY A 310 -3.44 -18.25 13.38
N LEU A 311 -3.44 -18.76 12.15
CA LEU A 311 -3.19 -17.99 10.92
C LEU A 311 -4.49 -17.50 10.27
N GLY A 312 -4.37 -16.54 9.35
CA GLY A 312 -5.45 -16.04 8.50
C GLY A 312 -6.23 -14.86 9.08
N GLU A 313 -7.40 -14.60 8.53
CA GLU A 313 -8.24 -13.46 8.91
C GLU A 313 -8.80 -13.56 10.33
N ARG A 314 -8.80 -12.45 11.07
CA ARG A 314 -9.44 -12.30 12.39
C ARG A 314 -10.31 -11.05 12.41
N ASP A 315 -11.48 -11.15 13.03
CA ASP A 315 -12.38 -10.03 13.28
C ASP A 315 -12.36 -9.69 14.77
N ILE A 316 -11.92 -8.47 15.07
CA ILE A 316 -11.92 -7.92 16.43
C ILE A 316 -13.07 -6.93 16.55
N ARG A 317 -14.14 -7.37 17.22
CA ARG A 317 -15.32 -6.55 17.47
C ARG A 317 -15.09 -5.65 18.68
N ILE A 318 -15.27 -4.35 18.48
CA ILE A 318 -15.25 -3.33 19.52
C ILE A 318 -16.68 -2.90 19.83
N ALA A 319 -17.16 -3.20 21.03
CA ALA A 319 -18.44 -2.71 21.53
C ALA A 319 -18.22 -1.44 22.37
N TYR A 320 -19.04 -0.41 22.18
CA TYR A 320 -18.97 0.86 22.90
C TYR A 320 -20.37 1.46 23.06
N GLY A 321 -20.83 1.60 24.31
CA GLY A 321 -22.24 1.92 24.57
C GLY A 321 -23.19 0.87 24.00
N GLU A 322 -24.14 1.28 23.16
CA GLU A 322 -25.04 0.39 22.39
C GLU A 322 -24.53 0.09 20.97
N TYR A 323 -23.37 0.63 20.61
CA TYR A 323 -22.79 0.57 19.28
C TYR A 323 -21.67 -0.47 19.17
N SER A 324 -21.31 -0.82 17.94
CA SER A 324 -20.11 -1.62 17.68
C SER A 324 -19.46 -1.31 16.35
N THR A 325 -18.14 -1.53 16.30
CA THR A 325 -17.31 -1.52 15.09
C THR A 325 -16.43 -2.77 15.01
N HIS A 326 -15.79 -2.97 13.88
CA HIS A 326 -14.95 -4.14 13.57
C HIS A 326 -13.54 -3.68 13.17
N LEU A 327 -12.51 -4.36 13.66
CA LEU A 327 -11.14 -4.24 13.16
C LEU A 327 -10.76 -5.56 12.52
N TYR A 328 -10.20 -5.52 11.31
CA TYR A 328 -9.87 -6.75 10.57
C TYR A 328 -8.36 -6.96 10.54
N TYR A 329 -7.88 -8.07 11.11
CA TYR A 329 -6.48 -8.47 11.10
C TYR A 329 -6.22 -9.65 10.16
N PHE A 330 -4.99 -9.79 9.68
CA PHE A 330 -4.52 -10.99 8.99
C PHE A 330 -3.23 -11.49 9.63
N ILE A 331 -3.24 -12.75 10.07
CA ILE A 331 -2.11 -13.34 10.79
C ILE A 331 -1.29 -14.23 9.86
N THR A 332 0.00 -13.92 9.72
CA THR A 332 0.94 -14.67 8.87
C THR A 332 1.85 -15.58 9.69
N GLU A 333 2.55 -16.49 9.03
CA GLU A 333 3.76 -17.08 9.61
C GLU A 333 4.85 -15.99 9.78
N PRO A 334 5.91 -16.26 10.58
CA PRO A 334 7.07 -15.37 10.71
C PRO A 334 7.62 -14.95 9.35
N ILE A 335 8.00 -13.68 9.19
CA ILE A 335 8.47 -13.14 7.89
C ILE A 335 9.62 -13.95 7.30
N GLY A 336 10.59 -14.37 8.11
CA GLY A 336 11.68 -15.24 7.64
C GLY A 336 11.19 -16.57 7.04
N THR A 337 10.11 -17.13 7.57
CA THR A 337 9.49 -18.36 7.02
C THR A 337 8.80 -18.08 5.68
N LEU A 338 8.08 -16.96 5.58
CA LEU A 338 7.44 -16.51 4.34
C LEU A 338 8.47 -16.35 3.20
N LEU A 339 9.60 -15.69 3.50
CA LEU A 339 10.70 -15.48 2.55
C LEU A 339 11.26 -16.80 2.01
N GLU A 340 11.57 -17.75 2.91
CA GLU A 340 12.11 -19.04 2.50
C GLU A 340 11.11 -19.87 1.69
N LYS A 341 9.84 -19.87 2.09
CA LYS A 341 8.78 -20.61 1.38
C LYS A 341 8.52 -20.05 -0.01
N ARG A 342 8.41 -18.73 -0.18
CA ARG A 342 8.24 -18.14 -1.52
C ARG A 342 9.45 -18.43 -2.41
N ALA A 343 10.67 -18.27 -1.89
CA ALA A 343 11.89 -18.55 -2.66
C ALA A 343 11.98 -20.03 -3.10
N ALA A 344 11.68 -20.95 -2.18
CA ALA A 344 11.65 -22.39 -2.49
C ALA A 344 10.51 -22.75 -3.46
N PHE A 345 9.36 -22.08 -3.37
CA PHE A 345 8.25 -22.27 -4.29
C PHE A 345 8.64 -21.90 -5.72
N LEU A 346 9.24 -20.71 -5.90
CA LEU A 346 9.71 -20.25 -7.22
C LEU A 346 10.76 -21.18 -7.83
N ALA A 347 11.78 -21.56 -7.06
CA ALA A 347 12.84 -22.45 -7.56
C ALA A 347 12.34 -23.85 -7.94
N ARG A 348 11.27 -24.32 -7.29
CA ARG A 348 10.62 -25.61 -7.61
C ARG A 348 9.74 -25.52 -8.87
N HIS A 349 9.09 -24.39 -9.10
CA HIS A 349 8.23 -24.13 -10.26
C HIS A 349 9.01 -23.37 -11.34
N GLN A 350 10.06 -24.04 -11.82
CA GLN A 350 10.88 -23.56 -12.92
C GLN A 350 10.88 -24.59 -14.04
N VAL A 351 10.71 -24.13 -15.29
CA VAL A 351 10.78 -24.98 -16.48
C VAL A 351 12.21 -25.48 -16.69
N LYS A 352 12.41 -26.80 -16.77
CA LYS A 352 13.73 -27.44 -16.89
C LYS A 352 13.94 -28.19 -18.21
N GLU A 353 12.88 -28.33 -18.99
CA GLU A 353 12.86 -29.03 -20.27
C GLU A 353 13.73 -28.33 -21.31
N GLU A 354 14.66 -29.07 -21.93
CA GLU A 354 15.66 -28.49 -22.84
C GLU A 354 15.12 -28.09 -24.22
N ASP A 355 14.00 -28.70 -24.64
CA ASP A 355 13.36 -28.46 -25.94
C ASP A 355 12.44 -27.23 -25.94
N LYS A 356 12.16 -26.66 -24.76
CA LYS A 356 11.31 -25.48 -24.62
C LYS A 356 12.12 -24.21 -24.83
N TRP A 357 11.63 -23.33 -25.69
CA TRP A 357 12.23 -22.01 -25.88
C TRP A 357 12.22 -21.19 -24.58
N TYR A 358 11.29 -21.49 -23.67
CA TYR A 358 11.13 -20.85 -22.37
C TYR A 358 11.82 -21.60 -21.22
N ARG A 359 12.83 -22.44 -21.49
CA ARG A 359 13.66 -23.07 -20.45
C ARG A 359 14.19 -22.04 -19.46
N GLY A 360 14.11 -22.35 -18.16
CA GLY A 360 14.56 -21.51 -17.07
C GLY A 360 13.48 -20.54 -16.57
N LEU A 361 12.35 -20.39 -17.26
CA LEU A 361 11.22 -19.56 -16.81
C LEU A 361 10.70 -20.02 -15.44
N PHE A 362 10.54 -19.08 -14.51
CA PHE A 362 9.76 -19.26 -13.29
C PHE A 362 8.28 -19.12 -13.64
N THR A 363 7.52 -20.20 -13.47
CA THR A 363 6.13 -20.28 -13.94
C THR A 363 5.18 -19.52 -13.01
N GLU A 364 4.06 -19.07 -13.57
CA GLU A 364 2.93 -18.62 -12.76
C GLU A 364 2.10 -19.83 -12.30
N TRP A 365 1.39 -19.67 -11.18
CA TRP A 365 0.61 -20.74 -10.55
C TRP A 365 -0.81 -20.25 -10.28
N ASN A 366 -1.80 -21.03 -10.71
CA ASN A 366 -3.18 -20.80 -10.27
C ASN A 366 -3.36 -21.39 -8.86
N ASN A 367 -3.46 -20.52 -7.87
CA ASN A 367 -3.58 -20.91 -6.46
C ASN A 367 -4.87 -21.71 -6.16
N GLU A 368 -5.94 -21.51 -6.94
CA GLU A 368 -7.22 -22.22 -6.74
C GLU A 368 -7.18 -23.63 -7.35
N THR A 369 -6.62 -23.78 -8.55
CA THR A 369 -6.71 -25.02 -9.33
C THR A 369 -5.44 -25.86 -9.31
N GLY A 370 -4.32 -25.31 -8.83
CA GLY A 370 -3.01 -25.93 -8.87
C GLY A 370 -2.46 -26.11 -10.28
N VAL A 371 -2.89 -25.27 -11.22
CA VAL A 371 -2.43 -25.29 -12.61
C VAL A 371 -1.19 -24.43 -12.75
N GLU A 372 -0.13 -25.01 -13.29
CA GLU A 372 1.07 -24.29 -13.70
C GLU A 372 0.87 -23.64 -15.08
N LEU A 373 1.20 -22.35 -15.18
CA LEU A 373 1.06 -21.56 -16.40
C LEU A 373 2.40 -21.48 -17.13
N SER A 374 2.32 -21.65 -18.45
CA SER A 374 3.45 -21.55 -19.37
C SER A 374 2.97 -21.09 -20.75
N PRO A 375 3.86 -20.80 -21.71
CA PRO A 375 3.45 -20.50 -23.09
C PRO A 375 2.61 -21.59 -23.77
N ASP A 376 2.63 -22.82 -23.25
CA ASP A 376 1.79 -23.91 -23.75
C ASP A 376 0.42 -23.99 -23.05
N ASN A 377 0.25 -23.31 -21.90
CA ASN A 377 -0.99 -23.27 -21.13
C ASN A 377 -1.13 -21.96 -20.33
N TYR A 378 -1.98 -21.04 -20.80
CA TYR A 378 -2.29 -19.78 -20.11
C TYR A 378 -3.46 -19.90 -19.12
N ASP A 379 -3.92 -21.11 -18.80
CA ASP A 379 -5.05 -21.39 -17.91
C ASP A 379 -6.31 -20.56 -18.21
N LYS A 380 -6.74 -19.65 -17.31
CA LYS A 380 -7.91 -18.76 -17.48
C LYS A 380 -7.54 -17.41 -18.10
N ILE A 381 -6.26 -17.11 -18.33
CA ILE A 381 -5.79 -15.86 -18.94
C ILE A 381 -6.05 -15.89 -20.44
N ARG A 382 -6.55 -14.77 -20.98
CA ARG A 382 -6.99 -14.64 -22.38
C ARG A 382 -6.55 -13.31 -22.96
N GLY A 383 -6.55 -13.24 -24.30
CA GLY A 383 -6.32 -12.00 -25.04
C GLY A 383 -4.87 -11.52 -24.95
N TRP A 384 -4.69 -10.20 -24.88
CA TRP A 384 -3.36 -9.59 -24.88
C TRP A 384 -2.60 -9.80 -23.56
N ARG A 385 -3.29 -10.08 -22.44
CA ARG A 385 -2.70 -10.27 -21.10
C ARG A 385 -1.90 -11.56 -20.91
N ILE A 386 -1.71 -12.35 -21.97
CA ILE A 386 -0.86 -13.55 -21.94
C ILE A 386 0.62 -13.25 -21.65
N TYR A 387 1.04 -11.97 -21.78
CA TYR A 387 2.38 -11.54 -21.41
C TYR A 387 2.74 -11.85 -19.96
N GLU A 388 1.72 -11.89 -19.09
CA GLU A 388 1.82 -12.14 -17.65
C GLU A 388 2.67 -13.37 -17.31
N VAL A 389 2.67 -14.37 -18.18
CA VAL A 389 3.39 -15.63 -18.00
C VAL A 389 4.89 -15.52 -18.26
N THR A 390 5.36 -14.59 -19.10
CA THR A 390 6.75 -14.63 -19.63
C THR A 390 7.53 -13.33 -19.60
N CYS A 391 6.85 -12.19 -19.57
CA CYS A 391 7.49 -10.87 -19.61
C CYS A 391 6.61 -9.86 -18.87
N ASP A 392 6.93 -8.57 -19.01
CA ASP A 392 6.27 -7.51 -18.26
C ASP A 392 6.46 -7.71 -16.74
N ASP A 393 5.89 -6.83 -15.94
CA ASP A 393 6.08 -6.80 -14.49
C ASP A 393 5.64 -8.11 -13.82
N PRO A 394 4.53 -8.77 -14.22
CA PRO A 394 4.16 -10.06 -13.65
C PRO A 394 5.18 -11.19 -13.87
N GLY A 395 5.75 -11.29 -15.08
CA GLY A 395 6.72 -12.34 -15.42
C GLY A 395 8.10 -12.05 -14.85
N LEU A 396 8.50 -10.77 -14.80
CA LEU A 396 9.84 -10.34 -14.40
C LEU A 396 9.98 -10.08 -12.89
N SER A 397 8.88 -10.00 -12.14
CA SER A 397 8.89 -9.82 -10.69
C SER A 397 9.46 -11.02 -9.92
N LYS A 398 9.14 -12.25 -10.35
CA LYS A 398 9.58 -13.51 -9.74
C LYS A 398 11.11 -13.60 -9.59
N PRO A 399 11.93 -13.44 -10.66
CA PRO A 399 13.39 -13.45 -10.53
C PRO A 399 13.93 -12.23 -9.77
N ALA A 400 13.23 -11.09 -9.81
CA ALA A 400 13.62 -9.91 -9.03
C ALA A 400 13.52 -10.20 -7.51
N PHE A 401 12.44 -10.82 -7.06
CA PHE A 401 12.30 -11.24 -5.66
C PHE A 401 13.29 -12.35 -5.29
N LEU A 402 13.37 -13.41 -6.10
CA LEU A 402 14.23 -14.56 -5.78
C LEU A 402 15.69 -14.12 -5.62
N SER A 403 16.18 -13.24 -6.49
CA SER A 403 17.53 -12.66 -6.39
C SER A 403 17.68 -11.71 -5.19
N THR A 404 16.66 -10.90 -4.89
CA THR A 404 16.66 -10.01 -3.70
C THR A 404 16.81 -10.81 -2.42
N LYS A 405 16.08 -11.95 -2.30
CA LYS A 405 16.22 -12.87 -1.16
C LYS A 405 17.62 -13.45 -1.04
N GLN A 406 18.27 -13.78 -2.16
CA GLN A 406 19.65 -14.32 -2.12
C GLN A 406 20.65 -13.32 -1.55
N THR A 407 20.40 -12.02 -1.70
CA THR A 407 21.28 -11.04 -1.05
C THR A 407 21.25 -11.16 0.47
N VAL A 408 20.18 -11.68 1.09
CA VAL A 408 19.99 -11.76 2.55
C VAL A 408 20.46 -13.11 3.12
N ALA A 409 20.00 -14.19 2.51
CA ALA A 409 20.24 -15.56 2.98
C ALA A 409 20.31 -16.49 1.75
N PRO A 410 21.46 -16.56 1.08
CA PRO A 410 21.54 -17.29 -0.17
C PRO A 410 21.46 -18.80 0.06
N VAL A 411 20.86 -19.48 -0.92
CA VAL A 411 20.76 -20.94 -1.01
C VAL A 411 21.28 -21.35 -2.39
N GLN A 412 22.25 -22.26 -2.44
CA GLN A 412 22.92 -22.62 -3.70
C GLN A 412 21.94 -23.06 -4.78
N GLU A 413 20.95 -23.91 -4.47
CA GLU A 413 19.97 -24.38 -5.44
C GLU A 413 19.08 -23.25 -5.99
N GLN A 414 18.81 -22.21 -5.19
CA GLN A 414 18.03 -21.04 -5.62
C GLN A 414 18.87 -20.12 -6.53
N VAL A 415 20.17 -20.00 -6.23
CA VAL A 415 21.15 -19.29 -7.07
C VAL A 415 21.32 -20.01 -8.41
N ASP A 416 21.46 -21.34 -8.41
CA ASP A 416 21.55 -22.15 -9.63
C ASP A 416 20.32 -21.97 -10.52
N ALA A 417 19.11 -21.89 -9.93
CA ALA A 417 17.87 -21.63 -10.67
C ALA A 417 17.87 -20.23 -11.32
N LEU A 418 18.33 -19.20 -10.61
CA LEU A 418 18.49 -17.86 -11.19
C LEU A 418 19.50 -17.85 -12.35
N GLU A 419 20.58 -18.61 -12.23
CA GLU A 419 21.56 -18.73 -13.30
C GLU A 419 21.05 -19.47 -14.53
N ASP A 420 20.19 -20.47 -14.34
CA ASP A 420 19.46 -21.13 -15.43
C ASP A 420 18.48 -20.17 -16.11
N TYR A 421 17.73 -19.37 -15.35
CA TYR A 421 16.87 -18.32 -15.90
C TYR A 421 17.69 -17.31 -16.73
N ILE A 422 18.82 -16.84 -16.21
CA ILE A 422 19.70 -15.90 -16.91
C ILE A 422 20.26 -16.52 -18.20
N ALA A 423 20.79 -17.75 -18.12
CA ALA A 423 21.51 -18.37 -19.23
C ALA A 423 20.59 -18.90 -20.33
N CYS A 424 19.40 -19.38 -19.99
CA CYS A 424 18.51 -20.06 -20.92
C CYS A 424 17.32 -19.21 -21.38
N PHE A 425 16.82 -18.31 -20.53
CA PHE A 425 15.64 -17.49 -20.86
C PHE A 425 16.00 -16.05 -21.19
N VAL A 426 16.90 -15.43 -20.40
CA VAL A 426 17.21 -14.00 -20.53
C VAL A 426 18.24 -13.71 -21.60
N TRP A 427 19.48 -14.18 -21.42
CA TRP A 427 20.62 -13.75 -22.24
C TRP A 427 20.58 -14.39 -23.64
N GLY A 428 20.24 -13.60 -24.67
CA GLY A 428 20.02 -14.08 -26.05
C GLY A 428 18.58 -14.51 -26.33
N GLY A 429 17.74 -14.53 -25.31
CA GLY A 429 16.28 -14.69 -25.40
C GLY A 429 15.61 -13.35 -25.12
N LEU A 430 15.02 -13.20 -23.93
CA LEU A 430 14.35 -11.96 -23.49
C LEU A 430 15.21 -10.70 -23.67
N GLN A 431 16.52 -10.79 -23.43
CA GLN A 431 17.48 -9.70 -23.54
C GLN A 431 18.41 -9.90 -24.74
N GLN A 432 18.67 -8.84 -25.49
CA GLN A 432 19.66 -8.85 -26.56
C GLN A 432 21.11 -8.92 -26.03
N THR A 433 21.94 -9.75 -26.66
CA THR A 433 23.37 -9.86 -26.33
C THR A 433 24.19 -8.70 -26.92
N GLU A 434 25.50 -8.68 -26.64
CA GLU A 434 26.41 -7.65 -27.18
C GLU A 434 26.57 -7.68 -28.69
N GLU A 435 26.27 -8.82 -29.33
CA GLU A 435 26.41 -9.03 -30.77
C GLU A 435 25.17 -8.59 -31.57
N GLU A 436 24.10 -8.21 -30.87
CA GLU A 436 22.81 -7.84 -31.45
C GLU A 436 22.66 -6.31 -31.61
N PRO A 437 21.74 -5.83 -32.47
CA PRO A 437 21.67 -4.41 -32.86
C PRO A 437 21.41 -3.44 -31.70
N TYR A 438 20.68 -3.87 -30.67
CA TYR A 438 20.38 -3.09 -29.48
C TYR A 438 20.89 -3.85 -28.24
N PRO A 439 22.20 -3.84 -27.97
CA PRO A 439 22.78 -4.60 -26.87
C PRO A 439 22.08 -4.31 -25.54
N TYR A 440 21.77 -5.37 -24.79
CA TYR A 440 21.10 -5.33 -23.48
C TYR A 440 19.64 -4.86 -23.50
N ALA A 441 19.06 -4.59 -24.67
CA ALA A 441 17.65 -4.27 -24.81
C ALA A 441 16.75 -5.46 -24.47
N ILE A 442 15.58 -5.18 -23.91
CA ILE A 442 14.65 -6.20 -23.38
C ILE A 442 13.39 -6.22 -24.24
N TYR A 443 12.98 -7.40 -24.67
CA TYR A 443 11.73 -7.60 -25.42
C TYR A 443 10.52 -7.51 -24.49
N GLY A 444 9.55 -6.68 -24.88
CA GLY A 444 8.28 -6.51 -24.15
C GLY A 444 7.22 -7.55 -24.55
N ILE A 445 5.99 -7.08 -24.75
CA ILE A 445 4.80 -7.94 -24.94
C ILE A 445 4.56 -8.33 -26.41
N PRO A 446 3.97 -9.51 -26.72
CA PRO A 446 3.41 -10.49 -25.80
C PRO A 446 4.44 -11.48 -25.23
N ASP A 447 5.55 -11.74 -25.92
CA ASP A 447 6.66 -12.57 -25.46
C ASP A 447 7.87 -12.42 -26.40
N TRP A 448 9.08 -12.67 -25.91
CA TRP A 448 10.30 -12.47 -26.69
C TRP A 448 10.42 -13.42 -27.89
N TYR A 449 9.88 -14.64 -27.80
CA TYR A 449 10.00 -15.64 -28.86
C TYR A 449 9.18 -15.22 -30.09
N THR A 450 7.94 -14.81 -29.86
CA THR A 450 7.06 -14.23 -30.88
C THR A 450 7.68 -12.98 -31.50
N LEU A 451 8.23 -12.08 -30.68
CA LEU A 451 8.80 -10.82 -31.15
C LEU A 451 10.07 -11.03 -32.01
N ARG A 452 11.00 -11.87 -31.55
CA ARG A 452 12.22 -12.22 -32.30
C ARG A 452 11.90 -12.92 -33.62
N ASN A 453 10.92 -13.82 -33.61
CA ASN A 453 10.50 -14.57 -34.79
C ASN A 453 9.47 -13.83 -35.66
N SER A 454 9.06 -12.63 -35.27
CA SER A 454 8.05 -11.85 -35.98
C SER A 454 8.47 -11.55 -37.42
N ARG A 455 7.51 -11.63 -38.35
CA ARG A 455 7.70 -11.15 -39.74
C ARG A 455 7.60 -9.63 -39.82
N LYS A 456 6.98 -8.97 -38.82
CA LYS A 456 6.85 -7.52 -38.76
C LYS A 456 8.17 -6.93 -38.25
N LYS A 457 8.70 -5.96 -38.99
CA LYS A 457 9.79 -5.09 -38.53
C LYS A 457 9.21 -3.94 -37.70
N GLY A 458 10.05 -3.28 -36.91
CA GLY A 458 9.65 -2.14 -36.08
C GLY A 458 9.01 -2.54 -34.75
N ASN A 459 8.51 -1.54 -34.03
CA ASN A 459 8.09 -1.64 -32.62
C ASN A 459 6.85 -2.50 -32.37
N SER A 460 6.15 -2.95 -33.42
CA SER A 460 5.08 -3.96 -33.33
C SER A 460 5.56 -5.39 -33.63
N GLY A 461 6.88 -5.60 -33.69
CA GLY A 461 7.52 -6.87 -34.00
C GLY A 461 8.96 -6.92 -33.50
N ARG A 462 9.93 -7.11 -34.40
CA ARG A 462 11.34 -7.42 -34.02
C ARG A 462 12.08 -6.38 -33.16
N THR A 463 11.59 -5.14 -33.08
CA THR A 463 12.16 -4.08 -32.24
C THR A 463 11.17 -3.61 -31.18
N HIS A 464 10.27 -4.48 -30.72
CA HIS A 464 9.43 -4.24 -29.55
C HIS A 464 10.28 -4.30 -28.26
N LEU A 465 11.19 -3.34 -28.13
CA LEU A 465 12.20 -3.22 -27.08
C LEU A 465 12.01 -1.91 -26.27
N TRP A 466 10.83 -1.31 -26.39
CA TRP A 466 10.55 0.06 -25.99
C TRP A 466 9.88 0.18 -24.62
N ARG A 467 9.49 -0.92 -23.97
CA ARG A 467 8.85 -0.87 -22.65
C ARG A 467 9.90 -0.62 -21.55
N ILE A 468 9.88 0.59 -20.98
CA ILE A 468 10.89 1.03 -20.00
C ILE A 468 10.82 0.28 -18.66
N TYR A 469 9.66 -0.22 -18.26
CA TYR A 469 9.41 -0.89 -16.97
C TYR A 469 10.09 -2.26 -16.83
N ASP A 470 10.38 -2.94 -17.93
CA ASP A 470 11.02 -4.28 -17.89
C ASP A 470 12.50 -4.21 -17.43
N TYR A 471 13.17 -3.08 -17.70
CA TYR A 471 14.62 -2.95 -17.54
C TYR A 471 15.09 -2.94 -16.08
N PRO A 472 14.48 -2.18 -15.15
CA PRO A 472 14.87 -2.20 -13.75
C PRO A 472 14.86 -3.58 -13.10
N HIS A 473 13.91 -4.45 -13.46
CA HIS A 473 13.80 -5.80 -12.89
C HIS A 473 15.00 -6.68 -13.24
N ILE A 474 15.43 -6.65 -14.50
CA ILE A 474 16.60 -7.40 -14.95
C ILE A 474 17.91 -6.75 -14.47
N ALA A 475 17.95 -5.42 -14.37
CA ALA A 475 19.10 -4.73 -13.76
C ALA A 475 19.26 -5.10 -12.28
N LEU A 476 18.16 -5.18 -11.53
CA LEU A 476 18.13 -5.63 -10.13
C LEU A 476 18.58 -7.09 -10.01
N LEU A 477 18.07 -7.99 -10.86
CA LEU A 477 18.51 -9.39 -10.90
C LEU A 477 20.04 -9.50 -11.03
N TYR A 478 20.63 -8.84 -12.03
CA TYR A 478 22.07 -8.88 -12.23
C TYR A 478 22.85 -8.25 -11.06
N PHE A 479 22.36 -7.14 -10.52
CA PHE A 479 23.01 -6.50 -9.37
C PHE A 479 23.00 -7.40 -8.13
N ASN A 480 21.87 -8.06 -7.86
CA ASN A 480 21.74 -8.98 -6.73
C ASN A 480 22.63 -10.21 -6.88
N MET A 481 22.85 -10.72 -8.10
CA MET A 481 23.82 -11.79 -8.36
C MET A 481 25.26 -11.34 -8.08
N TYR A 482 25.60 -10.09 -8.43
CA TYR A 482 26.89 -9.48 -8.06
C TYR A 482 27.05 -9.38 -6.54
N GLU A 483 26.07 -8.83 -5.83
CA GLU A 483 26.12 -8.69 -4.36
C GLU A 483 26.19 -10.05 -3.67
N THR A 484 25.46 -11.05 -4.17
CA THR A 484 25.50 -12.42 -3.65
C THR A 484 26.90 -13.02 -3.79
N ALA A 485 27.50 -12.96 -4.99
CA ALA A 485 28.83 -13.48 -5.25
C ALA A 485 29.93 -12.77 -4.44
N ARG A 486 29.74 -11.48 -4.15
CA ARG A 486 30.69 -10.66 -3.39
C ARG A 486 30.60 -10.92 -1.88
N LEU A 487 29.39 -10.99 -1.34
CA LEU A 487 29.15 -11.07 0.11
C LEU A 487 29.25 -12.50 0.66
N TYR A 488 29.00 -13.52 -0.18
CA TYR A 488 28.91 -14.93 0.23
C TYR A 488 29.83 -15.80 -0.63
N PRO A 489 31.15 -15.83 -0.36
CA PRO A 489 32.11 -16.59 -1.16
C PRO A 489 31.90 -18.11 -1.14
N GLU A 490 31.09 -18.62 -0.21
CA GLU A 490 30.65 -20.02 -0.16
C GLU A 490 29.62 -20.36 -1.24
N ILE A 491 28.94 -19.37 -1.82
CA ILE A 491 27.99 -19.52 -2.91
C ILE A 491 28.75 -19.49 -4.23
N THR A 492 28.62 -20.56 -5.01
CA THR A 492 29.24 -20.63 -6.33
C THR A 492 28.34 -20.00 -7.37
N THR A 493 28.91 -19.15 -8.23
CA THR A 493 28.24 -18.59 -9.41
C THR A 493 29.00 -18.97 -10.69
N ARG A 494 28.27 -19.22 -11.80
CA ARG A 494 28.78 -19.49 -13.15
C ARG A 494 29.58 -18.33 -13.74
N LEU A 495 29.12 -17.09 -13.52
CA LEU A 495 29.85 -15.89 -13.94
C LEU A 495 30.51 -15.22 -12.74
N SER A 496 31.55 -14.43 -13.00
CA SER A 496 32.15 -13.60 -11.95
C SER A 496 31.19 -12.49 -11.51
N GLY A 497 31.27 -12.07 -10.25
CA GLY A 497 30.49 -10.92 -9.75
C GLY A 497 30.67 -9.68 -10.62
N LYS A 498 31.89 -9.38 -11.08
CA LYS A 498 32.17 -8.26 -11.99
C LYS A 498 31.41 -8.35 -13.32
N THR A 499 31.25 -9.57 -13.85
CA THR A 499 30.47 -9.79 -15.07
C THR A 499 29.00 -9.47 -14.83
N TYR A 500 28.43 -9.90 -13.71
CA TYR A 500 27.05 -9.56 -13.33
C TYR A 500 26.87 -8.05 -13.15
N LEU A 501 27.77 -7.38 -12.43
CA LEU A 501 27.74 -5.94 -12.26
C LEU A 501 27.77 -5.19 -13.61
N TYR A 502 28.62 -5.63 -14.54
CA TYR A 502 28.69 -5.02 -15.86
C TYR A 502 27.38 -5.22 -16.66
N ARG A 503 26.73 -6.39 -16.54
CA ARG A 503 25.39 -6.61 -17.14
C ARG A 503 24.32 -5.73 -16.50
N ALA A 504 24.35 -5.55 -15.17
CA ALA A 504 23.44 -4.66 -14.46
C ALA A 504 23.56 -3.22 -14.98
N TYR A 505 24.79 -2.71 -15.05
CA TYR A 505 25.13 -1.40 -15.62
C TYR A 505 24.60 -1.23 -17.04
N ARG A 506 24.92 -2.17 -17.94
CA ARG A 506 24.55 -2.06 -19.35
C ARG A 506 23.04 -2.17 -19.57
N THR A 507 22.34 -2.97 -18.77
CA THR A 507 20.87 -3.06 -18.76
C THR A 507 20.26 -1.73 -18.30
N ALA A 508 20.73 -1.17 -17.18
CA ALA A 508 20.26 0.12 -16.69
C ALA A 508 20.54 1.27 -17.67
N LEU A 509 21.67 1.24 -18.36
CA LEU A 509 21.98 2.22 -19.40
C LEU A 509 21.07 2.06 -20.63
N ALA A 510 20.79 0.83 -21.07
CA ALA A 510 19.90 0.55 -22.20
C ALA A 510 18.48 1.08 -21.96
N MET A 511 17.97 1.02 -20.72
CA MET A 511 16.69 1.61 -20.31
C MET A 511 16.54 3.08 -20.72
N PHE A 512 17.61 3.87 -20.59
CA PHE A 512 17.61 5.29 -20.92
C PHE A 512 17.85 5.59 -22.40
N GLN A 513 18.27 4.60 -23.19
CA GLN A 513 18.75 4.82 -24.55
C GLN A 513 17.84 4.17 -25.59
N VAL A 514 17.55 2.89 -25.43
CA VAL A 514 16.91 2.08 -26.47
C VAL A 514 15.42 2.42 -26.63
N PRO A 515 14.60 2.47 -25.58
CA PRO A 515 13.21 2.92 -25.68
C PRO A 515 13.04 4.32 -26.29
N GLU A 516 13.91 5.26 -25.90
CA GLU A 516 13.87 6.63 -26.41
C GLU A 516 14.26 6.68 -27.90
N GLU A 517 15.27 5.91 -28.32
CA GLU A 517 15.66 5.79 -29.73
C GLU A 517 14.56 5.16 -30.60
N LEU A 518 13.90 4.13 -30.10
CA LEU A 518 12.95 3.34 -30.87
C LEU A 518 11.55 3.93 -30.93
N ASP A 519 11.04 4.44 -29.81
CA ASP A 519 9.63 4.83 -29.65
C ASP A 519 9.45 6.22 -29.02
N GLY A 520 10.54 6.89 -28.62
CA GLY A 520 10.48 8.19 -27.95
C GLY A 520 10.01 8.12 -26.49
N TRP A 521 9.84 6.92 -25.92
CA TRP A 521 9.47 6.77 -24.51
C TRP A 521 10.69 6.96 -23.61
N SER A 522 10.79 8.14 -23.01
CA SER A 522 11.94 8.49 -22.17
C SER A 522 11.77 7.99 -20.73
N ALA A 523 12.74 7.19 -20.27
CA ALA A 523 12.84 6.77 -18.86
C ALA A 523 13.17 7.94 -17.90
N LEU A 524 13.53 9.13 -18.41
CA LEU A 524 13.80 10.31 -17.57
C LEU A 524 12.54 10.90 -16.93
N LYS A 525 11.35 10.63 -17.49
CA LYS A 525 10.11 11.34 -17.16
C LYS A 525 9.09 10.50 -16.38
N THR A 526 9.46 9.28 -16.02
CA THR A 526 8.54 8.28 -15.46
C THR A 526 9.21 7.60 -14.26
N GLY A 527 8.53 7.47 -13.13
CA GLY A 527 9.04 6.70 -11.99
C GLY A 527 8.84 5.21 -12.27
N LEU A 528 9.90 4.40 -12.16
CA LEU A 528 9.88 2.97 -12.48
C LEU A 528 10.27 2.15 -11.26
N TYR A 529 9.45 1.17 -10.89
CA TYR A 529 9.78 0.29 -9.77
C TYR A 529 11.07 -0.52 -10.02
N ASN A 530 11.74 -0.89 -8.94
CA ASN A 530 13.09 -1.44 -8.80
C ASN A 530 14.23 -0.55 -9.31
N GLU A 531 13.96 0.63 -9.87
CA GLU A 531 15.03 1.48 -10.42
C GLU A 531 15.94 2.13 -9.36
N LEU A 532 15.52 2.15 -8.09
CA LEU A 532 16.41 2.55 -6.98
C LEU A 532 17.64 1.66 -6.81
N VAL A 533 17.75 0.56 -7.55
CA VAL A 533 19.01 -0.18 -7.66
C VAL A 533 20.09 0.59 -8.42
N ILE A 534 19.73 1.57 -9.26
CA ILE A 534 20.68 2.32 -10.10
C ILE A 534 21.76 3.04 -9.27
N PRO A 535 21.44 3.79 -8.19
CA PRO A 535 22.45 4.30 -7.27
C PRO A 535 23.42 3.24 -6.75
N GLN A 536 22.92 2.06 -6.39
CA GLN A 536 23.75 0.96 -5.86
C GLN A 536 24.68 0.39 -6.94
N ILE A 537 24.20 0.28 -8.19
CA ILE A 537 25.04 -0.08 -9.35
C ILE A 537 26.15 0.95 -9.55
N ILE A 538 25.85 2.25 -9.47
CA ILE A 538 26.85 3.34 -9.60
C ILE A 538 27.93 3.21 -8.52
N GLU A 539 27.54 3.02 -7.26
CA GLU A 539 28.48 2.83 -6.15
C GLU A 539 29.32 1.57 -6.30
N ALA A 540 28.73 0.46 -6.75
CA ALA A 540 29.44 -0.79 -7.00
C ALA A 540 30.43 -0.66 -8.17
N LEU A 541 30.06 0.02 -9.26
CA LEU A 541 30.98 0.31 -10.36
C LEU A 541 32.20 1.09 -9.87
N GLN A 542 31.98 2.13 -9.04
CA GLN A 542 33.06 2.90 -8.45
C GLN A 542 33.96 2.03 -7.57
N ARG A 543 33.37 1.16 -6.73
CA ARG A 543 34.08 0.23 -5.85
C ARG A 543 34.98 -0.74 -6.62
N GLU A 544 34.50 -1.22 -7.78
CA GLU A 544 35.21 -2.18 -8.62
C GLU A 544 36.18 -1.54 -9.64
N GLY A 545 36.27 -0.21 -9.65
CA GLY A 545 37.20 0.56 -10.50
C GLY A 545 36.66 0.94 -11.88
N TYR A 546 35.37 0.80 -12.13
CA TYR A 546 34.68 1.18 -13.38
C TYR A 546 34.21 2.65 -13.34
N SER A 547 35.15 3.59 -13.14
CA SER A 547 34.82 5.01 -12.94
C SER A 547 34.11 5.64 -14.14
N PHE A 548 34.49 5.28 -15.38
CA PHE A 548 33.84 5.83 -16.58
C PHE A 548 32.38 5.38 -16.70
N GLU A 549 32.11 4.09 -16.45
CA GLU A 549 30.78 3.51 -16.46
C GLU A 549 29.91 4.12 -15.34
N SER A 550 30.49 4.28 -14.15
CA SER A 550 29.88 4.95 -12.99
C SER A 550 29.46 6.38 -13.34
N ASP A 551 30.39 7.21 -13.86
CA ASP A 551 30.11 8.59 -14.25
C ASP A 551 29.04 8.69 -15.34
N ARG A 552 29.08 7.76 -16.31
CA ARG A 552 28.12 7.73 -17.41
C ARG A 552 26.71 7.43 -16.91
N LEU A 553 26.51 6.35 -16.13
CA LEU A 553 25.19 6.01 -15.59
C LEU A 553 24.72 7.07 -14.58
N GLY A 554 25.63 7.56 -13.73
CA GLY A 554 25.37 8.66 -12.81
C GLY A 554 24.89 9.92 -13.51
N GLY A 555 25.43 10.25 -14.69
CA GLY A 555 24.94 11.36 -15.51
C GLY A 555 23.47 11.22 -15.91
N TYR A 556 23.01 10.01 -16.28
CA TYR A 556 21.60 9.76 -16.57
C TYR A 556 20.73 9.89 -15.32
N TRP A 557 21.15 9.29 -14.21
CA TRP A 557 20.43 9.33 -12.94
C TRP A 557 20.25 10.75 -12.41
N ARG A 558 21.32 11.57 -12.41
CA ARG A 558 21.27 12.97 -11.98
C ARG A 558 20.31 13.82 -12.83
N ARG A 559 20.27 13.59 -14.15
CA ARG A 559 19.32 14.27 -15.04
C ARG A 559 17.87 13.88 -14.74
N LYS A 560 17.62 12.62 -14.41
CA LYS A 560 16.29 12.15 -13.99
C LYS A 560 15.85 12.84 -12.71
N ALA A 561 16.71 12.86 -11.68
CA ALA A 561 16.43 13.58 -10.43
C ALA A 561 16.15 15.07 -10.66
N ALA A 562 16.96 15.74 -11.49
CA ALA A 562 16.74 17.13 -11.84
C ALA A 562 15.39 17.36 -12.55
N TRP A 563 14.98 16.48 -13.48
CA TRP A 563 13.69 16.59 -14.15
C TRP A 563 12.52 16.47 -13.16
N PHE A 564 12.56 15.50 -12.23
CA PHE A 564 11.51 15.34 -11.23
C PHE A 564 11.36 16.56 -10.33
N VAL A 565 12.47 17.16 -9.90
CA VAL A 565 12.42 18.32 -9.00
C VAL A 565 12.09 19.63 -9.72
N GLN A 566 12.48 19.77 -11.00
CA GLN A 566 12.38 21.04 -11.72
C GLN A 566 11.18 21.13 -12.67
N GLU A 567 10.76 20.01 -13.25
CA GLU A 567 9.85 19.98 -14.42
C GLU A 567 8.61 19.09 -14.23
N CYS A 568 8.67 18.08 -13.36
CA CYS A 568 7.56 17.17 -13.12
C CYS A 568 6.40 17.89 -12.42
N LYS A 569 5.21 17.79 -13.03
CA LYS A 569 3.97 18.37 -12.49
C LYS A 569 3.01 17.31 -11.96
N ASP A 570 3.13 16.11 -12.48
CA ASP A 570 2.28 14.97 -12.16
C ASP A 570 3.19 13.77 -11.91
N ILE A 571 3.16 13.26 -10.68
CA ILE A 571 3.96 12.10 -10.27
C ILE A 571 3.20 10.78 -10.43
N PHE A 572 1.91 10.84 -10.78
CA PHE A 572 1.02 9.68 -10.86
C PHE A 572 0.96 9.06 -12.26
N GLY A 573 1.26 9.83 -13.30
CA GLY A 573 1.28 9.33 -14.67
C GLY A 573 2.27 8.17 -14.88
N SER A 574 1.77 7.04 -15.39
CA SER A 574 2.54 5.83 -15.69
C SER A 574 2.21 5.29 -17.11
N GLU A 575 1.96 3.99 -17.26
CA GLU A 575 1.17 3.37 -18.35
C GLU A 575 -0.33 3.65 -18.23
N TYR A 576 -0.75 4.24 -17.11
CA TYR A 576 -2.10 4.73 -16.86
C TYR A 576 -2.08 6.23 -16.57
N PRO A 577 -3.20 6.94 -16.81
CA PRO A 577 -3.29 8.37 -16.51
C PRO A 577 -3.21 8.70 -15.01
N PHE A 578 -3.41 7.70 -14.14
CA PHE A 578 -3.19 7.78 -12.70
C PHE A 578 -2.81 6.42 -12.16
N ASP A 579 -1.70 6.36 -11.43
CA ASP A 579 -1.18 5.16 -10.81
C ASP A 579 -0.26 5.51 -9.63
N THR A 580 -0.08 4.56 -8.71
CA THR A 580 0.79 4.70 -7.52
C THR A 580 2.22 4.24 -7.79
N THR A 581 2.46 3.64 -8.97
CA THR A 581 3.67 2.98 -9.43
C THR A 581 5.00 3.69 -9.14
N GLY A 582 5.02 5.03 -9.10
CA GLY A 582 6.25 5.81 -8.97
C GLY A 582 6.81 6.00 -7.56
N PHE A 583 6.08 5.66 -6.48
CA PHE A 583 6.37 6.20 -5.15
C PHE A 583 7.74 5.84 -4.55
N GLU A 584 8.26 4.63 -4.77
CA GLU A 584 9.62 4.31 -4.32
C GLU A 584 10.69 5.07 -5.11
N SER A 585 10.42 5.30 -6.39
CA SER A 585 11.35 5.93 -7.34
C SER A 585 11.40 7.43 -7.11
N THR A 586 10.25 8.08 -6.93
CA THR A 586 10.18 9.50 -6.59
C THR A 586 10.92 9.79 -5.28
N HIS A 587 10.83 8.88 -4.30
CA HIS A 587 11.55 9.04 -3.05
C HIS A 587 13.07 8.96 -3.22
N ILE A 588 13.62 7.94 -3.90
CA ILE A 588 15.07 7.86 -4.11
C ILE A 588 15.60 9.03 -4.97
N LEU A 589 14.79 9.53 -5.92
CA LEU A 589 15.13 10.70 -6.72
C LEU A 589 15.11 11.99 -5.89
N ALA A 590 14.18 12.12 -4.94
CA ALA A 590 14.16 13.21 -3.97
C ALA A 590 15.41 13.19 -3.08
N LYS A 591 15.82 12.01 -2.58
CA LYS A 591 17.08 11.84 -1.82
C LYS A 591 18.29 12.26 -2.63
N GLU A 592 18.36 11.80 -3.89
CA GLU A 592 19.46 12.15 -4.79
C GLU A 592 19.47 13.65 -5.13
N ALA A 593 18.31 14.28 -5.27
CA ALA A 593 18.19 15.71 -5.50
C ALA A 593 18.67 16.52 -4.28
N LEU A 594 18.27 16.14 -3.07
CA LEU A 594 18.75 16.77 -1.82
C LEU A 594 20.27 16.66 -1.69
N ARG A 595 20.84 15.50 -2.02
CA ARG A 595 22.29 15.27 -1.97
C ARG A 595 23.07 16.16 -2.95
N GLN A 596 22.49 16.46 -4.11
CA GLN A 596 23.10 17.31 -5.14
C GLN A 596 22.77 18.79 -4.97
N ALA A 597 21.84 19.13 -4.08
CA ALA A 597 21.27 20.46 -4.07
C ALA A 597 22.28 21.51 -3.61
N SER A 598 22.22 22.67 -4.26
CA SER A 598 22.98 23.85 -3.83
C SER A 598 22.20 24.66 -2.82
N PHE A 599 22.94 25.13 -1.81
CA PHE A 599 22.45 26.08 -0.81
C PHE A 599 22.64 27.53 -1.28
N GLU A 600 23.44 27.75 -2.32
CA GLU A 600 23.71 29.07 -2.88
C GLU A 600 22.80 29.31 -4.09
N ARG A 601 22.22 30.51 -4.16
CA ARG A 601 21.40 30.91 -5.32
C ARG A 601 22.33 31.54 -6.35
N GLU A 602 22.83 30.75 -7.31
CA GLU A 602 23.50 31.33 -8.47
C GLU A 602 22.45 31.92 -9.43
N ASP A 603 22.60 33.21 -9.79
CA ASP A 603 21.89 33.86 -10.90
C ASP A 603 22.47 33.40 -12.27
N ASN A 604 22.78 32.11 -12.40
CA ASN A 604 23.27 31.55 -13.64
C ASN A 604 22.09 31.11 -14.51
N ILE A 605 21.79 31.91 -15.54
CA ILE A 605 20.73 31.65 -16.53
C ILE A 605 20.99 30.33 -17.31
N PHE A 606 22.19 29.76 -17.21
CA PHE A 606 22.58 28.48 -17.81
C PHE A 606 22.74 27.34 -16.80
N GLY A 607 22.62 27.61 -15.49
CA GLY A 607 22.78 26.62 -14.42
C GLY A 607 21.54 25.74 -14.26
N LYS A 608 21.69 24.43 -14.51
CA LYS A 608 20.67 23.40 -14.22
C LYS A 608 20.74 22.90 -12.77
N GLU A 609 21.28 23.69 -11.86
CA GLU A 609 21.51 23.27 -10.49
C GLU A 609 20.19 23.15 -9.73
N ILE A 610 20.06 22.09 -8.93
CA ILE A 610 18.89 21.87 -8.10
C ILE A 610 19.05 22.73 -6.84
N SER A 611 18.11 23.65 -6.57
CA SER A 611 18.13 24.38 -5.30
C SER A 611 17.66 23.49 -4.15
N TYR A 612 18.24 23.66 -2.96
CA TYR A 612 17.83 22.91 -1.77
C TYR A 612 16.34 23.07 -1.46
N GLU A 613 15.81 24.28 -1.61
CA GLU A 613 14.40 24.58 -1.44
C GLU A 613 13.50 23.71 -2.32
N LYS A 614 13.80 23.60 -3.63
CA LYS A 614 12.99 22.79 -4.54
C LYS A 614 13.10 21.30 -4.23
N ALA A 615 14.30 20.82 -3.89
CA ALA A 615 14.51 19.43 -3.51
C ALA A 615 13.75 19.07 -2.21
N ALA A 616 13.76 19.97 -1.23
CA ALA A 616 13.02 19.80 0.02
C ALA A 616 11.51 19.82 -0.20
N ILE A 617 10.99 20.76 -1.01
CA ILE A 617 9.57 20.80 -1.37
C ILE A 617 9.16 19.51 -2.10
N PHE A 618 9.98 19.02 -3.04
CA PHE A 618 9.69 17.78 -3.75
C PHE A 618 9.69 16.56 -2.82
N MET A 619 10.61 16.50 -1.85
CA MET A 619 10.63 15.45 -0.82
C MET A 619 9.32 15.40 -0.03
N GLU A 620 8.84 16.55 0.45
CA GLU A 620 7.59 16.63 1.22
C GLU A 620 6.37 16.30 0.35
N ASN A 621 6.30 16.88 -0.86
CA ASN A 621 5.17 16.69 -1.76
C ASN A 621 5.00 15.22 -2.16
N GLN A 622 6.08 14.52 -2.55
CA GLN A 622 5.96 13.13 -2.98
C GLN A 622 5.55 12.19 -1.82
N ILE A 623 5.97 12.49 -0.58
CA ILE A 623 5.52 11.76 0.61
C ILE A 623 4.04 12.02 0.88
N SER A 624 3.60 13.29 0.80
CA SER A 624 2.20 13.66 0.98
C SER A 624 1.30 12.93 -0.03
N CYS A 625 1.70 12.89 -1.30
CA CYS A 625 0.99 12.10 -2.33
C CYS A 625 0.92 10.61 -1.99
N ASN A 626 2.03 10.03 -1.51
CA ASN A 626 2.11 8.62 -1.13
C ASN A 626 1.20 8.29 0.07
N VAL A 627 1.12 9.19 1.06
CA VAL A 627 0.19 9.05 2.21
C VAL A 627 -1.26 9.20 1.77
N ALA A 628 -1.56 10.17 0.89
CA ALA A 628 -2.92 10.45 0.45
C ALA A 628 -3.51 9.34 -0.43
N CYS A 629 -2.68 8.60 -1.18
CA CYS A 629 -3.13 7.48 -1.99
C CYS A 629 -3.03 6.14 -1.24
N ARG A 630 -3.26 6.15 0.08
CA ARG A 630 -3.04 4.98 0.93
C ARG A 630 -4.07 4.88 2.05
N GLY A 631 -4.32 3.67 2.53
CA GLY A 631 -5.17 3.48 3.69
C GLY A 631 -4.50 3.93 4.98
N LEU A 632 -5.20 4.75 5.75
CA LEU A 632 -4.70 5.37 6.98
C LEU A 632 -5.74 5.31 8.09
N LEU A 633 -7.00 5.60 7.77
CA LEU A 633 -8.11 5.69 8.71
C LEU A 633 -9.00 4.44 8.72
N GLU A 634 -8.73 3.48 7.83
CA GLU A 634 -9.50 2.26 7.69
C GLU A 634 -8.78 1.09 8.41
N PRO A 635 -9.16 0.72 9.66
CA PRO A 635 -8.46 -0.29 10.45
C PRO A 635 -8.79 -1.73 10.01
N ALA A 636 -8.39 -2.05 8.78
CA ALA A 636 -8.53 -3.35 8.15
C ALA A 636 -7.23 -3.71 7.43
N TYR A 637 -6.76 -4.96 7.56
CA TYR A 637 -5.49 -5.39 6.98
C TYR A 637 -5.42 -5.20 5.45
N PHE A 638 -6.55 -5.25 4.76
CA PHE A 638 -6.65 -5.05 3.31
C PHE A 638 -6.76 -3.59 2.87
N TRP A 639 -6.83 -2.65 3.81
CA TRP A 639 -6.88 -1.22 3.54
C TRP A 639 -5.71 -0.48 4.19
N TYR A 640 -5.48 -0.67 5.48
CA TYR A 640 -4.42 0.01 6.22
C TYR A 640 -3.04 -0.24 5.60
N GLY A 641 -2.37 0.84 5.21
CA GLY A 641 -1.06 0.78 4.56
C GLY A 641 -1.08 0.27 3.13
N SER A 642 -2.23 -0.12 2.57
CA SER A 642 -2.39 -0.47 1.15
C SER A 642 -2.37 0.79 0.29
N ASP A 643 -1.66 0.76 -0.83
CA ASP A 643 -1.77 1.80 -1.85
C ASP A 643 -3.12 1.69 -2.60
N TYR A 644 -3.66 2.83 -3.03
CA TYR A 644 -4.95 2.97 -3.69
C TYR A 644 -4.79 3.51 -5.10
N ARG A 645 -5.24 2.74 -6.09
CA ARG A 645 -5.16 3.08 -7.53
C ARG A 645 -6.44 3.73 -8.02
N GLY A 646 -6.80 4.85 -7.38
CA GLY A 646 -7.97 5.69 -7.66
C GLY A 646 -9.10 5.59 -6.61
N ASN A 647 -9.22 4.45 -5.92
CA ASN A 647 -10.04 4.26 -4.71
C ASN A 647 -9.58 2.99 -3.97
N ASN A 648 -10.18 2.68 -2.82
CA ASN A 648 -9.87 1.48 -2.03
C ASN A 648 -10.83 0.30 -2.24
N MET A 649 -11.56 0.27 -3.36
CA MET A 649 -12.61 -0.73 -3.62
C MET A 649 -12.12 -1.91 -4.46
N HIS A 650 -11.01 -1.74 -5.18
CA HIS A 650 -10.42 -2.73 -6.09
C HIS A 650 -8.90 -2.76 -5.94
N TYR A 651 -8.29 -3.93 -6.21
CA TYR A 651 -6.83 -4.10 -6.26
C TYR A 651 -6.08 -3.44 -5.10
N THR A 652 -6.44 -3.83 -3.88
CA THR A 652 -5.71 -3.46 -2.66
C THR A 652 -4.56 -4.43 -2.39
N LEU A 653 -3.66 -4.07 -1.48
CA LEU A 653 -2.44 -4.82 -1.14
C LEU A 653 -1.52 -5.06 -2.34
N SER A 654 -1.55 -4.17 -3.33
CA SER A 654 -0.71 -4.26 -4.52
C SER A 654 0.78 -4.23 -4.14
N TYR A 655 1.65 -4.56 -5.10
CA TYR A 655 3.10 -4.47 -4.91
C TYR A 655 3.57 -3.11 -4.37
N MET A 656 2.89 -2.02 -4.73
CA MET A 656 3.27 -0.68 -4.32
C MET A 656 2.91 -0.37 -2.87
N SER A 657 2.15 -1.24 -2.22
CA SER A 657 1.86 -1.16 -0.79
C SER A 657 3.17 -1.25 0.00
N GLN A 658 4.00 -2.25 -0.26
CA GLN A 658 5.30 -2.42 0.40
C GLN A 658 6.41 -1.54 -0.21
N MET A 659 6.42 -1.35 -1.52
CA MET A 659 7.45 -0.53 -2.20
C MET A 659 7.33 0.95 -1.83
N GLY A 660 6.13 1.52 -1.93
CA GLY A 660 5.85 2.87 -1.43
C GLY A 660 5.93 2.95 0.10
N GLY A 661 5.65 1.83 0.80
CA GLY A 661 5.85 1.72 2.25
C GLY A 661 7.32 1.87 2.68
N TRP A 662 8.27 1.36 1.90
CA TRP A 662 9.71 1.58 2.12
C TRP A 662 10.07 3.06 2.06
N ALA A 663 9.51 3.81 1.10
CA ALA A 663 9.73 5.25 1.01
C ALA A 663 9.21 6.01 2.24
N LEU A 664 8.03 5.63 2.75
CA LEU A 664 7.50 6.22 4.00
C LEU A 664 8.38 5.88 5.20
N LEU A 665 8.92 4.66 5.27
CA LEU A 665 9.75 4.22 6.38
C LEU A 665 11.10 4.94 6.41
N ASP A 666 11.75 5.06 5.25
CA ASP A 666 13.00 5.81 5.10
C ASP A 666 12.79 7.29 5.43
N TYR A 667 11.71 7.89 4.92
CA TYR A 667 11.31 9.25 5.30
C TYR A 667 11.10 9.41 6.81
N ALA A 668 10.34 8.50 7.45
CA ALA A 668 10.09 8.54 8.89
C ALA A 668 11.39 8.46 9.70
N CYS A 669 12.33 7.62 9.27
CA CYS A 669 13.60 7.45 9.99
C CYS A 669 14.51 8.67 9.82
N TYR A 670 14.69 9.17 8.61
CA TYR A 670 15.78 10.10 8.28
C TYR A 670 15.36 11.56 8.04
N TYR A 671 14.09 11.83 7.73
CA TYR A 671 13.67 13.15 7.23
C TYR A 671 12.51 13.76 8.03
N ALA A 672 11.59 12.94 8.55
CA ALA A 672 10.45 13.42 9.30
C ALA A 672 10.88 14.09 10.62
N LYS A 673 10.29 15.27 10.88
CA LYS A 673 10.43 15.96 12.17
C LYS A 673 9.63 15.28 13.27
N GLU A 674 8.39 14.89 12.95
CA GLU A 674 7.49 14.15 13.82
C GLU A 674 7.25 12.76 13.22
N PRO A 675 8.11 11.78 13.50
CA PRO A 675 8.16 10.55 12.72
C PRO A 675 7.09 9.52 13.08
N PHE A 676 6.46 9.62 14.25
CA PHE A 676 5.79 8.48 14.86
C PHE A 676 4.49 8.05 14.15
N GLU A 677 3.68 8.99 13.65
CA GLU A 677 2.46 8.65 12.91
C GLU A 677 2.78 8.01 11.56
N ILE A 678 3.69 8.61 10.80
CA ILE A 678 4.16 8.05 9.52
C ILE A 678 4.92 6.73 9.73
N LEU A 679 5.63 6.57 10.85
CA LEU A 679 6.32 5.32 11.21
C LEU A 679 5.34 4.17 11.42
N ARG A 680 4.21 4.39 12.12
CA ARG A 680 3.15 3.38 12.28
C ARG A 680 2.57 2.96 10.94
N LEU A 681 2.23 3.94 10.09
CA LEU A 681 1.71 3.68 8.74
C LEU A 681 2.73 2.93 7.89
N ALA A 682 3.97 3.42 7.85
CA ALA A 682 5.05 2.86 7.03
C ALA A 682 5.33 1.41 7.39
N TYR A 683 5.44 1.10 8.68
CA TYR A 683 5.70 -0.28 9.12
C TYR A 683 4.50 -1.20 8.84
N GLY A 684 3.27 -0.70 9.00
CA GLY A 684 2.07 -1.40 8.58
C GLY A 684 2.04 -1.70 7.07
N SER A 685 2.48 -0.76 6.24
CA SER A 685 2.66 -0.93 4.80
C SER A 685 3.73 -1.96 4.44
N ILE A 686 4.84 -2.03 5.19
CA ILE A 686 5.86 -3.08 5.01
C ILE A 686 5.28 -4.46 5.31
N LEU A 687 4.34 -4.57 6.26
CA LEU A 687 3.72 -5.84 6.61
C LEU A 687 2.52 -6.22 5.73
N SER A 688 1.82 -5.26 5.13
CA SER A 688 0.47 -5.43 4.58
C SER A 688 0.35 -6.58 3.56
N SER A 689 1.12 -6.54 2.47
CA SER A 689 1.03 -7.50 1.35
C SER A 689 1.54 -8.91 1.68
N TRP A 690 2.18 -9.14 2.84
CA TRP A 690 2.46 -10.52 3.29
C TRP A 690 1.18 -11.32 3.51
N ALA A 691 0.03 -10.65 3.70
CA ALA A 691 -1.27 -11.29 3.73
C ALA A 691 -1.63 -12.02 2.41
N LEU A 692 -0.96 -11.71 1.30
CA LEU A 692 -1.19 -12.33 -0.01
C LEU A 692 -0.32 -13.57 -0.25
N LEU A 693 0.65 -13.87 0.61
CA LEU A 693 1.43 -15.10 0.52
C LEU A 693 0.67 -16.23 1.22
N ASN A 694 0.32 -17.27 0.46
CA ASN A 694 -0.29 -18.46 1.01
C ASN A 694 0.79 -19.31 1.68
N SER A 695 0.81 -19.28 3.02
CA SER A 695 1.79 -19.99 3.83
C SER A 695 1.11 -20.51 5.09
N GLY A 696 1.43 -21.75 5.47
CA GLY A 696 0.98 -22.31 6.74
C GLY A 696 1.72 -23.56 7.19
N ASP A 697 1.45 -23.98 8.41
CA ASP A 697 1.89 -25.27 8.92
C ASP A 697 0.83 -26.36 8.66
N GLU A 698 1.14 -27.61 9.05
CA GLU A 698 0.21 -28.73 8.88
C GLU A 698 -1.14 -28.50 9.59
N LYS A 699 -1.15 -27.80 10.73
CA LYS A 699 -2.38 -27.53 11.48
C LYS A 699 -3.27 -26.52 10.76
N SER A 700 -2.67 -25.55 10.06
CA SER A 700 -3.40 -24.59 9.25
C SER A 700 -3.69 -25.09 7.83
N GLY A 701 -3.37 -26.35 7.49
CA GLY A 701 -3.57 -26.90 6.15
C GLY A 701 -2.63 -26.29 5.10
N TYR A 702 -1.44 -25.84 5.50
CA TYR A 702 -0.41 -25.24 4.62
C TYR A 702 -0.81 -23.93 3.92
N GLY A 703 -1.87 -23.25 4.35
CA GLY A 703 -2.27 -21.95 3.82
C GLY A 703 -3.68 -21.54 4.24
N TRP A 704 -3.99 -20.25 4.17
CA TRP A 704 -5.32 -19.73 4.52
C TRP A 704 -6.21 -19.54 3.29
N TRP A 705 -5.72 -18.81 2.29
CA TRP A 705 -6.48 -18.49 1.08
C TRP A 705 -6.70 -19.73 0.22
N PHE A 706 -5.64 -20.50 0.04
CA PHE A 706 -5.61 -21.67 -0.82
C PHE A 706 -4.89 -22.82 -0.09
N PRO A 707 -5.56 -23.49 0.88
CA PRO A 707 -4.97 -24.60 1.63
C PRO A 707 -4.47 -25.71 0.70
N GLY A 708 -3.38 -26.38 1.09
CA GLY A 708 -2.74 -27.43 0.29
C GLY A 708 -1.23 -27.33 0.36
N LYS A 709 -0.54 -28.47 0.46
CA LYS A 709 0.93 -28.52 0.57
C LYS A 709 1.61 -28.04 -0.72
N GLU A 710 0.96 -28.29 -1.85
CA GLU A 710 1.31 -27.83 -3.18
C GLU A 710 1.26 -26.30 -3.31
N ASN A 711 0.38 -25.64 -2.55
CA ASN A 711 0.18 -24.19 -2.54
C ASN A 711 1.03 -23.48 -1.47
N ASP A 712 1.81 -24.20 -0.66
CA ASP A 712 2.63 -23.60 0.39
C ASP A 712 3.78 -22.80 -0.23
N GLY A 713 3.70 -21.47 -0.13
CA GLY A 713 4.61 -20.51 -0.76
C GLY A 713 4.11 -19.91 -2.09
N CYS A 714 2.89 -20.24 -2.54
CA CYS A 714 2.28 -19.50 -3.65
C CYS A 714 1.79 -18.12 -3.19
N ALA A 715 1.63 -17.18 -4.12
CA ALA A 715 1.30 -15.79 -3.80
C ALA A 715 0.14 -15.27 -4.65
N CYS A 716 -0.54 -14.23 -4.18
CA CYS A 716 -1.64 -13.57 -4.87
C CYS A 716 -1.24 -12.15 -5.27
N GLY A 717 -1.67 -11.68 -6.44
CA GLY A 717 -1.29 -10.39 -7.01
C GLY A 717 -1.86 -9.19 -6.29
N GLY A 718 -3.01 -9.37 -5.63
CA GLY A 718 -3.73 -8.33 -4.93
C GLY A 718 -4.90 -8.90 -4.14
N PHE A 719 -5.62 -8.01 -3.48
CA PHE A 719 -6.84 -8.29 -2.74
C PHE A 719 -8.02 -7.51 -3.34
N GLU A 720 -9.16 -8.17 -3.49
CA GLU A 720 -10.41 -7.57 -3.94
C GLU A 720 -11.36 -7.40 -2.73
N PRO A 721 -11.58 -6.16 -2.25
CA PRO A 721 -12.52 -5.89 -1.16
C PRO A 721 -13.97 -6.17 -1.53
N LEU A 722 -14.33 -6.03 -2.80
CA LEU A 722 -15.71 -6.17 -3.28
C LEU A 722 -16.12 -7.63 -3.51
N TYR A 723 -17.39 -7.93 -3.23
CA TYR A 723 -17.94 -9.28 -3.36
C TYR A 723 -18.57 -9.50 -4.75
N GLY A 724 -18.10 -10.51 -5.48
CA GLY A 724 -18.67 -10.90 -6.78
C GLY A 724 -18.26 -9.99 -7.94
N HIS A 725 -17.08 -9.37 -7.84
CA HIS A 725 -16.46 -8.51 -8.86
C HIS A 725 -15.40 -9.28 -9.66
N ARG A 726 -14.61 -8.60 -10.49
CA ARG A 726 -13.51 -9.22 -11.24
C ARG A 726 -12.16 -8.64 -10.83
N THR A 727 -11.14 -9.49 -10.82
CA THR A 727 -9.73 -9.08 -10.69
C THR A 727 -9.29 -8.26 -11.92
N TRP A 728 -8.12 -7.64 -11.84
CA TRP A 728 -7.50 -6.93 -12.99
C TRP A 728 -7.30 -7.82 -14.23
N LEU A 729 -7.04 -9.10 -14.03
CA LEU A 729 -6.93 -10.11 -15.08
C LEU A 729 -8.29 -10.67 -15.54
N GLU A 730 -9.40 -10.11 -15.08
CA GLU A 730 -10.80 -10.44 -15.40
C GLU A 730 -11.31 -11.79 -14.86
N GLN A 731 -10.69 -12.35 -13.81
CA GLN A 731 -11.27 -13.51 -13.13
C GLN A 731 -12.36 -13.08 -12.14
N PRO A 732 -13.47 -13.83 -12.02
CA PRO A 732 -14.47 -13.56 -10.98
C PRO A 732 -13.82 -13.69 -9.60
N CYS A 733 -14.14 -12.82 -8.65
CA CYS A 733 -13.66 -12.86 -7.28
C CYS A 733 -14.83 -12.61 -6.31
N LEU A 734 -14.88 -13.36 -5.22
CA LEU A 734 -15.97 -13.31 -4.23
C LEU A 734 -15.61 -12.50 -2.98
N GLY A 735 -14.71 -11.52 -3.11
CA GLY A 735 -14.09 -10.79 -2.00
C GLY A 735 -12.96 -11.59 -1.37
N GLY A 736 -11.71 -11.23 -1.65
CA GLY A 736 -10.56 -12.05 -1.25
C GLY A 736 -9.28 -11.82 -2.04
N ALA A 737 -8.26 -12.63 -1.74
CA ALA A 737 -7.01 -12.65 -2.47
C ALA A 737 -7.18 -13.21 -3.91
N TRP A 738 -6.38 -12.71 -4.85
CA TRP A 738 -6.40 -13.13 -6.25
C TRP A 738 -5.82 -14.53 -6.49
N TYR A 739 -5.99 -15.05 -7.71
CA TYR A 739 -5.63 -16.42 -8.10
C TYR A 739 -4.18 -16.64 -8.52
N TYR A 740 -3.51 -15.58 -8.99
CA TYR A 740 -2.15 -15.62 -9.55
C TYR A 740 -1.28 -14.63 -8.80
N SER A 741 0.04 -14.83 -8.80
CA SER A 741 0.96 -13.93 -8.11
C SER A 741 1.13 -12.58 -8.81
N CYS A 742 0.94 -12.51 -10.13
CA CYS A 742 1.07 -11.27 -10.90
C CYS A 742 2.39 -10.53 -10.53
N GLU A 743 2.30 -9.26 -10.17
CA GLU A 743 3.42 -8.36 -9.87
C GLU A 743 3.85 -8.40 -8.38
N ILE A 744 3.21 -9.20 -7.52
CA ILE A 744 3.35 -9.06 -6.06
C ILE A 744 4.77 -9.30 -5.55
N ASP A 745 5.57 -10.09 -6.27
CA ASP A 745 6.97 -10.32 -5.93
C ASP A 745 7.80 -9.02 -5.95
N LEU A 746 7.39 -7.99 -6.71
CA LEU A 746 7.96 -6.64 -6.61
C LEU A 746 7.69 -6.03 -5.23
N GLY A 747 6.47 -6.22 -4.72
CA GLY A 747 6.09 -5.83 -3.36
C GLY A 747 7.00 -6.49 -2.33
N PHE A 748 7.23 -7.80 -2.46
CA PHE A 748 8.14 -8.51 -1.56
C PHE A 748 9.59 -8.01 -1.64
N CYS A 749 10.05 -7.48 -2.79
CA CYS A 749 11.32 -6.75 -2.86
C CYS A 749 11.29 -5.47 -2.00
N GLY A 750 10.17 -4.72 -2.03
CA GLY A 750 9.89 -3.63 -1.09
C GLY A 750 9.89 -4.07 0.37
N GLY A 751 9.24 -5.20 0.68
CA GLY A 751 9.20 -5.79 2.02
C GLY A 751 10.58 -6.12 2.57
N VAL A 752 11.44 -6.77 1.76
CA VAL A 752 12.84 -7.07 2.15
C VAL A 752 13.66 -5.79 2.33
N ARG A 753 13.44 -4.76 1.50
CA ARG A 753 14.13 -3.48 1.63
C ARG A 753 13.68 -2.67 2.84
N GLY A 754 12.41 -2.74 3.23
CA GLY A 754 11.87 -2.04 4.41
C GLY A 754 12.03 -2.79 5.73
N ALA A 755 12.27 -4.09 5.71
CA ALA A 755 12.48 -4.89 6.93
C ALA A 755 13.60 -4.29 7.80
N SER A 756 13.23 -3.99 9.05
CA SER A 756 14.09 -3.35 10.04
C SER A 756 13.58 -3.61 11.46
N VAL A 757 14.51 -3.67 12.41
CA VAL A 757 14.17 -3.61 13.85
C VAL A 757 14.18 -2.15 14.28
N ILE A 758 13.09 -1.65 14.86
CA ILE A 758 13.00 -0.24 15.28
C ILE A 758 12.59 -0.16 16.74
N LEU A 759 13.41 0.46 17.58
CA LEU A 759 13.04 0.87 18.94
C LEU A 759 12.59 2.33 18.90
N ALA A 760 11.35 2.61 19.27
CA ALA A 760 10.77 3.95 19.18
C ALA A 760 10.18 4.43 20.51
N GLU A 761 10.45 5.68 20.89
CA GLU A 761 9.78 6.37 21.99
C GLU A 761 8.47 7.02 21.51
N ASP A 762 7.53 6.17 21.11
CA ASP A 762 6.26 6.59 20.53
C ASP A 762 5.43 7.43 21.52
N PRO A 763 4.86 8.58 21.12
CA PRO A 763 4.13 9.48 22.02
C PRO A 763 2.81 8.88 22.54
N LEU A 764 2.22 7.91 21.83
CA LEU A 764 0.99 7.22 22.21
C LEU A 764 1.28 5.93 22.98
N PHE A 765 2.22 5.12 22.49
CA PHE A 765 2.51 3.80 23.06
C PHE A 765 3.63 3.79 24.10
N GLY A 766 4.41 4.87 24.21
CA GLY A 766 5.64 4.89 24.98
C GLY A 766 6.76 4.14 24.25
N MET A 767 7.70 3.56 25.00
CA MET A 767 8.76 2.76 24.40
C MET A 767 8.17 1.49 23.76
N THR A 768 8.30 1.36 22.45
CA THR A 768 7.75 0.26 21.65
C THR A 768 8.76 -0.22 20.61
N ALA A 769 8.52 -1.40 20.04
CA ALA A 769 9.34 -1.96 18.99
C ALA A 769 8.54 -2.35 17.75
N TYR A 770 9.11 -2.11 16.57
CA TYR A 770 8.65 -2.64 15.29
C TYR A 770 9.64 -3.68 14.80
N GLY A 771 9.12 -4.76 14.20
CA GLY A 771 9.97 -5.84 13.69
C GLY A 771 10.71 -6.62 14.77
N ALA A 772 10.36 -6.46 16.04
CA ALA A 772 10.99 -7.15 17.14
C ALA A 772 10.06 -7.33 18.34
N GLY A 773 10.27 -8.41 19.09
CA GLY A 773 9.77 -8.52 20.45
C GLY A 773 10.60 -7.65 21.40
N LEU A 774 9.95 -7.00 22.37
CA LEU A 774 10.57 -6.05 23.29
C LEU A 774 10.48 -6.55 24.73
N CYS A 775 11.62 -6.56 25.44
CA CYS A 775 11.70 -6.97 26.84
C CYS A 775 12.40 -5.89 27.67
N ARG A 776 11.77 -5.47 28.76
CA ARG A 776 12.38 -4.55 29.75
C ARG A 776 13.37 -5.29 30.66
N LYS A 777 14.54 -4.72 30.89
CA LYS A 777 15.50 -5.09 31.95
C LYS A 777 15.61 -3.96 32.98
N GLU A 778 16.37 -4.16 34.07
CA GLU A 778 16.53 -3.15 35.12
C GLU A 778 17.07 -1.81 34.56
N GLU A 779 18.06 -1.87 33.67
CA GLU A 779 18.79 -0.68 33.15
C GLU A 779 18.66 -0.48 31.63
N GLY A 780 17.70 -1.12 30.97
CA GLY A 780 17.56 -1.01 29.51
C GLY A 780 16.54 -1.94 28.88
N TRP A 781 16.68 -2.15 27.57
CA TRP A 781 15.77 -2.92 26.73
C TRP A 781 16.53 -3.99 25.94
N ILE A 782 15.95 -5.18 25.86
CA ILE A 782 16.39 -6.24 24.95
C ILE A 782 15.37 -6.36 23.83
N LEU A 783 15.86 -6.43 22.60
CA LEU A 783 15.05 -6.69 21.41
C LEU A 783 15.37 -8.06 20.82
N HIS A 784 14.33 -8.75 20.38
CA HIS A 784 14.39 -10.03 19.68
C HIS A 784 13.91 -9.80 18.24
N GLY A 785 14.83 -9.83 17.26
CA GLY A 785 14.56 -9.54 15.86
C GLY A 785 13.56 -10.51 15.23
N ARG A 786 12.53 -9.96 14.58
CA ARG A 786 11.43 -10.65 13.91
C ARG A 786 11.10 -10.06 12.53
N ASP A 787 11.90 -9.11 12.05
CA ASP A 787 11.75 -8.50 10.72
C ASP A 787 12.07 -9.48 9.57
N GLY A 788 12.64 -10.65 9.88
CA GLY A 788 12.94 -11.73 8.95
C GLY A 788 14.21 -11.52 8.11
N VAL A 789 14.72 -10.29 8.05
CA VAL A 789 15.90 -9.90 7.25
C VAL A 789 17.10 -9.62 8.16
N GLY A 790 16.91 -8.90 9.27
CA GLY A 790 17.92 -8.66 10.28
C GLY A 790 19.07 -7.78 9.82
N ARG A 791 18.84 -6.82 8.90
CA ARG A 791 19.91 -5.98 8.33
C ARG A 791 19.92 -4.53 8.80
N ARG A 792 18.88 -4.10 9.50
CA ARG A 792 18.74 -2.73 9.92
C ARG A 792 18.25 -2.66 11.36
N PHE A 793 18.85 -1.74 12.10
CA PHE A 793 18.35 -1.32 13.40
C PHE A 793 18.22 0.20 13.43
N HIS A 794 17.09 0.68 13.95
CA HIS A 794 16.86 2.10 14.21
C HIS A 794 16.44 2.31 15.66
N TYR A 795 17.05 3.28 16.33
CA TYR A 795 16.50 3.89 17.53
C TYR A 795 15.96 5.27 17.16
N ILE A 796 14.69 5.53 17.46
CA ILE A 796 14.01 6.80 17.21
C ILE A 796 13.45 7.32 18.54
N GLY A 797 14.18 8.21 19.19
CA GLY A 797 13.82 8.73 20.52
C GLY A 797 13.76 10.25 20.58
N LYS A 798 13.28 10.77 21.72
CA LYS A 798 13.19 12.22 21.96
C LYS A 798 14.54 12.90 22.07
N GLN A 799 15.59 12.14 22.37
CA GLN A 799 16.95 12.65 22.58
C GLN A 799 17.81 12.57 21.32
N GLY A 800 17.31 11.97 20.24
CA GLY A 800 18.07 11.75 19.01
C GLY A 800 17.86 10.35 18.44
N LYS A 801 18.68 9.99 17.45
CA LYS A 801 18.51 8.77 16.65
C LYS A 801 19.80 7.98 16.50
N ILE A 802 19.65 6.67 16.31
CA ILE A 802 20.74 5.77 15.92
C ILE A 802 20.25 4.95 14.73
N HIS A 803 21.06 4.89 13.67
CA HIS A 803 20.81 4.05 12.51
C HIS A 803 21.98 3.10 12.32
N VAL A 804 21.66 1.82 12.13
CA VAL A 804 22.64 0.76 11.86
C VAL A 804 22.21 -0.01 10.63
N GLU A 805 23.12 -0.15 9.67
CA GLU A 805 22.94 -0.98 8.48
C GLU A 805 24.02 -2.05 8.40
N LEU A 806 23.61 -3.27 8.05
CA LEU A 806 24.46 -4.46 7.99
C LEU A 806 24.51 -5.01 6.57
N GLU A 807 25.72 -5.17 6.06
CA GLU A 807 26.02 -5.82 4.78
C GLU A 807 26.79 -7.12 5.04
N GLY A 808 26.37 -8.23 4.42
CA GLY A 808 27.04 -9.54 4.56
C GLY A 808 26.90 -10.24 5.92
N VAL A 809 26.24 -9.62 6.89
CA VAL A 809 25.87 -10.19 8.20
C VAL A 809 24.45 -9.82 8.56
N ARG A 810 23.86 -10.51 9.54
CA ARG A 810 22.49 -10.26 10.02
C ARG A 810 22.44 -10.25 11.53
N LEU A 811 21.51 -9.52 12.13
CA LEU A 811 21.22 -9.59 13.57
C LEU A 811 20.87 -11.03 13.99
N GLU A 812 21.30 -11.42 15.18
CA GLU A 812 20.81 -12.63 15.85
C GLU A 812 19.29 -12.54 16.07
N PRO A 813 18.50 -13.62 15.90
CA PRO A 813 17.05 -13.55 16.16
C PRO A 813 16.71 -13.32 17.64
N GLU A 814 17.49 -13.89 18.55
CA GLU A 814 17.24 -13.79 19.99
C GLU A 814 18.25 -12.87 20.67
N GLU A 815 17.75 -11.97 21.52
CA GLU A 815 18.57 -10.98 22.23
C GLU A 815 19.51 -10.23 21.27
N SER A 816 18.98 -9.86 20.11
CA SER A 816 19.68 -9.25 18.99
C SER A 816 20.40 -7.97 19.38
N ILE A 817 19.71 -7.16 20.17
CA ILE A 817 20.07 -5.80 20.52
C ILE A 817 19.81 -5.60 22.01
N TYR A 818 20.77 -4.99 22.69
CA TYR A 818 20.57 -4.40 24.01
C TYR A 818 20.78 -2.88 23.92
N MET A 819 19.80 -2.11 24.41
CA MET A 819 19.88 -0.65 24.52
C MET A 819 19.76 -0.25 25.99
N GLU A 820 20.83 0.31 26.55
CA GLU A 820 20.84 0.86 27.91
C GLU A 820 20.07 2.18 27.97
N ASP A 821 19.41 2.45 29.10
CA ASP A 821 18.65 3.68 29.32
C ASP A 821 19.47 4.95 29.03
N GLY A 822 18.83 5.91 28.38
CA GLY A 822 19.46 7.16 27.93
C GLY A 822 20.42 6.97 26.75
N CYS A 823 20.33 5.84 26.04
CA CYS A 823 21.23 5.43 24.97
C CYS A 823 22.70 5.43 25.41
N ARG A 824 22.97 5.09 26.69
CA ARG A 824 24.34 5.10 27.23
C ARG A 824 25.21 4.02 26.61
N ARG A 825 24.59 2.90 26.23
CA ARG A 825 25.25 1.76 25.59
C ARG A 825 24.31 1.08 24.61
N LEU A 826 24.84 0.72 23.45
CA LEU A 826 24.18 -0.13 22.45
C LEU A 826 25.04 -1.37 22.24
N GLU A 827 24.46 -2.56 22.40
CA GLU A 827 25.08 -3.82 22.03
C GLU A 827 24.28 -4.47 20.91
N LEU A 828 24.99 -4.98 19.91
CA LEU A 828 24.43 -5.66 18.77
C LEU A 828 25.08 -7.03 18.64
N ARG A 829 24.29 -8.06 18.38
CA ARG A 829 24.75 -9.43 18.14
C ARG A 829 24.37 -9.84 16.73
N PHE A 830 25.30 -10.49 16.03
CA PHE A 830 25.13 -10.81 14.62
C PHE A 830 25.50 -12.26 14.30
N THR A 831 24.78 -12.83 13.34
CA THR A 831 25.05 -14.09 12.64
C THR A 831 25.80 -13.84 11.34
N GLY A 832 26.69 -14.78 10.97
CA GLY A 832 27.28 -14.85 9.63
C GLY A 832 28.81 -14.76 9.59
N GLN A 833 29.37 -15.16 8.44
CA GLN A 833 30.81 -15.21 8.14
C GLN A 833 31.16 -14.44 6.86
N GLY A 834 30.42 -13.37 6.52
CA GLY A 834 30.71 -12.56 5.33
C GLY A 834 32.12 -11.97 5.39
N THR A 835 33.05 -12.49 4.59
CA THR A 835 34.46 -12.07 4.59
C THR A 835 34.64 -10.61 4.17
N GLU A 836 33.65 -10.05 3.47
CA GLU A 836 33.58 -8.65 3.03
C GLU A 836 32.38 -7.87 3.61
N GLY A 837 31.83 -8.34 4.74
CA GLY A 837 30.74 -7.65 5.41
C GLY A 837 31.13 -6.28 5.98
N ASN A 838 30.15 -5.40 6.17
CA ASN A 838 30.33 -4.05 6.70
C ASN A 838 29.15 -3.65 7.60
N ILE A 839 29.44 -2.89 8.65
CA ILE A 839 28.46 -2.28 9.55
C ILE A 839 28.59 -0.77 9.39
N LYS A 840 27.51 -0.11 8.96
CA LYS A 840 27.42 1.35 8.91
C LYS A 840 26.59 1.84 10.09
N ILE A 841 27.06 2.88 10.76
CA ILE A 841 26.42 3.47 11.94
C ILE A 841 26.35 4.97 11.76
N LEU A 842 25.18 5.54 12.04
CA LEU A 842 24.95 6.98 12.11
C LEU A 842 24.24 7.30 13.42
N THR A 843 24.72 8.32 14.13
CA THR A 843 24.08 8.84 15.35
C THR A 843 23.74 10.30 15.17
N GLU A 844 22.55 10.72 15.59
CA GLU A 844 22.04 12.08 15.46
C GLU A 844 21.62 12.59 16.84
N GLU A 845 22.08 13.78 17.23
CA GLU A 845 21.72 14.47 18.49
C GLU A 845 22.03 13.71 19.80
N LEU A 846 22.76 12.59 19.72
CA LEU A 846 23.15 11.76 20.86
C LEU A 846 24.61 11.93 21.28
N GLY A 847 25.37 12.86 20.69
CA GLY A 847 26.80 13.02 20.91
C GLY A 847 27.64 11.87 20.36
N ASP A 848 28.93 11.89 20.69
CA ASP A 848 29.91 10.91 20.21
C ASP A 848 29.76 9.55 20.91
N TYR A 849 30.08 8.47 20.21
CA TYR A 849 30.19 7.11 20.77
C TYR A 849 31.60 6.55 20.60
N LEU A 850 31.97 5.63 21.48
CA LEU A 850 33.17 4.82 21.39
C LEU A 850 32.81 3.36 21.13
N VAL A 851 33.51 2.74 20.18
CA VAL A 851 33.45 1.29 19.96
C VAL A 851 34.26 0.59 21.05
N GLU A 852 33.61 -0.25 21.86
CA GLU A 852 34.30 -1.03 22.89
C GLU A 852 35.28 -2.03 22.25
N GLY A 853 36.44 -2.21 22.87
CA GLY A 853 37.53 -3.04 22.36
C GLY A 853 38.50 -2.28 21.44
N SER A 854 38.02 -1.59 20.41
CA SER A 854 38.89 -0.84 19.48
C SER A 854 39.17 0.60 19.92
N GLY A 855 38.25 1.22 20.67
CA GLY A 855 38.30 2.63 21.05
C GLY A 855 38.04 3.60 19.89
N ALA A 856 37.54 3.11 18.74
CA ALA A 856 37.21 3.95 17.61
C ALA A 856 36.10 4.95 17.95
N LEU A 857 36.25 6.19 17.50
CA LEU A 857 35.29 7.27 17.74
C LEU A 857 34.27 7.32 16.60
N ILE A 858 32.99 7.25 16.96
CA ILE A 858 31.85 7.56 16.10
C ILE A 858 31.44 8.99 16.43
N ARG A 859 31.58 9.89 15.46
CA ARG A 859 31.19 11.30 15.62
C ARG A 859 29.72 11.46 15.28
N GLU A 860 29.02 12.27 16.07
CA GLU A 860 27.65 12.66 15.75
C GLU A 860 27.54 13.25 14.33
N GLY A 861 26.54 12.84 13.57
CA GLY A 861 26.27 13.30 12.21
C GLY A 861 27.20 12.73 11.13
N GLU A 862 28.20 11.93 11.48
CA GLU A 862 29.11 11.31 10.54
C GLU A 862 28.87 9.79 10.46
N ALA A 863 28.69 9.27 9.23
CA ALA A 863 28.58 7.85 9.02
C ALA A 863 29.91 7.15 9.36
N PHE A 864 29.86 6.20 10.30
CA PHE A 864 30.98 5.35 10.68
C PHE A 864 30.82 3.96 10.06
N ALA A 865 31.91 3.38 9.54
CA ALA A 865 31.90 2.04 8.97
C ALA A 865 32.94 1.15 9.67
N CYS A 866 32.57 -0.09 9.99
CA CYS A 866 33.49 -1.07 10.56
C CYS A 866 33.16 -2.50 10.11
N ARG A 867 34.13 -3.41 10.29
CA ARG A 867 33.93 -4.83 10.00
C ARG A 867 33.22 -5.54 11.16
N PRO A 868 32.36 -6.53 10.88
CA PRO A 868 31.74 -7.36 11.91
C PRO A 868 32.78 -8.35 12.49
N GLU A 869 33.54 -7.92 13.50
CA GLU A 869 34.50 -8.79 14.21
C GLU A 869 33.87 -9.39 15.47
N GLY A 870 34.09 -10.70 15.71
CA GLY A 870 33.70 -11.34 16.99
C GLY A 870 32.20 -11.55 17.22
N GLY A 871 31.34 -11.36 16.21
CA GLY A 871 29.89 -11.61 16.27
C GLY A 871 29.11 -10.65 17.19
N ARG A 872 29.77 -9.63 17.73
CA ARG A 872 29.18 -8.63 18.62
C ARG A 872 29.84 -7.28 18.39
N LEU A 873 29.03 -6.22 18.39
CA LEU A 873 29.49 -4.84 18.44
C LEU A 873 28.92 -4.17 19.70
N SER A 874 29.72 -3.39 20.39
CA SER A 874 29.25 -2.64 21.56
C SER A 874 29.76 -1.21 21.49
N LEU A 875 28.82 -0.26 21.64
CA LEU A 875 29.04 1.17 21.55
C LEU A 875 28.71 1.78 22.91
N VAL A 876 29.57 2.66 23.41
CA VAL A 876 29.34 3.40 24.66
C VAL A 876 29.36 4.89 24.36
N ARG A 877 28.32 5.59 24.79
CA ARG A 877 28.21 7.04 24.62
C ARG A 877 29.32 7.73 25.39
N LYS A 878 30.02 8.65 24.74
CA LYS A 878 31.09 9.44 25.36
C LYS A 878 30.44 10.50 26.25
N GLN A 879 30.75 10.47 27.54
CA GLN A 879 30.26 11.43 28.53
C GLN A 879 30.87 12.82 28.35
#